data_AF-A0A1T3WJ77-F1
#
_entry.id   AF-A0A1T3WJ77-F1
#
_cell.length_a   1.000
_cell.length_b   1.000
_cell.length_c   1.000
_cell.angle_alpha   90.00
_cell.angle_beta   90.00
_cell.angle_gamma   90.00
#
_symmetry.space_group_name_H-M   'P 1'
#
loop_
_entity.id
_entity.type
_entity.pdbx_description
1 polymer ?
#
loop_
_entity_poly.entity_id
_entity_poly.type
_entity_poly.pdbx_seq_one_letter_code
_entity_poly.pdbx_strand_id
1 'polypeptide(L)'
;GHRSGAGAGRPGTDRPRSADLGQTLARVPGARIEHKRFAVAVHYREVAPENVNAIISATKQLGAQLGLRVTSGRMLVELRPDVDWDKGTTLAWIRERIDPSDSLLPIYIGDDLTDEDAFDAIRFDGVGIVVRHDEDSDRKTAAHFSLQSPDQVREFIERGSQWLSFQHEVADKAWDYVFDGYDPQNEKLREALCTVGNGCFATRGAAPESKAGQVHYPGTYVAGVFNRLVDNVSGTEIDNESLVNLPNWLALTFRIDGGDWFDIDAVTVLSYHQTLDLRAAVLTREVRFRDKAGRASALRQRRFVAMHLPHVGALETTVRAEDWSGTIEFRSTLDGNVKNSLVERYRDLANQHLGSVETREIADDSVLLSVQTNQSRIPVAMAARTTVWRDGAPVPVAFALFDQAAEIGHDIAVQLSTGETVTVEKLVTVHTGRDVATSEPGVDAQRGLARLGRFAEVLDGHLTAWTHLWERLSIEFDDFSDEVRILRLHLLHLLQTVSPNTADLDVGVPARGLHGEAYRGHIFWDELFIFPVLNLRFPMITRSLLAYRYRRLPEARHAARAAGHAGAMFPWQSGSDGREESQRLHLNPRSGRWNPDASARAHHIGVAVAYSAWKFYQVTGDLAYLIDYGAELIVEVARFFVSLAGYDDERERFEIKGVIGPDEFHSGYPTAPYDGIDNNAYTNVMAVWVIMRALDALNLLPLPNRLDLLESLGLHSAELAHWEQVSRRMYVPFHDGVISQFEGYGDLAELDWGRLRRQYGNIQRLDRILEAEDDDVNRYKASKQADVLMLLYLLSADELRELLDRLGYRLLPEQVPAMVDYYLARTSHGSTLSGVVHTWVLARANRDRALEFFQQALKSDVSDIQGGTTSEGVHLAAMAGTVDLMQRCFTGLETRSDRLILSPYWPESLGVLVIPIHYRGLHLHLRVSGKGVIISVDPRHAAGIDVECRGRVVKLMPGTTVRFPD
;
A
#
# COMPACT_ATOMS: atom_id res chain seq x y z
N GLY A 1 14.87 12.31 -46.71
CA GLY A 1 14.90 11.42 -47.87
C GLY A 1 14.93 9.99 -47.41
N HIS A 2 13.88 9.21 -47.69
CA HIS A 2 13.96 7.82 -48.11
C HIS A 2 12.56 7.37 -48.53
N ARG A 3 12.44 7.05 -49.82
CA ARG A 3 11.34 6.29 -50.42
C ARG A 3 11.68 4.81 -50.32
N SER A 4 10.73 4.01 -49.85
CA SER A 4 10.40 2.63 -50.26
C SER A 4 9.21 2.23 -49.40
N GLY A 5 8.05 1.78 -49.87
CA GLY A 5 7.73 1.09 -51.11
C GLY A 5 6.77 -0.03 -50.75
N ALA A 6 5.49 0.28 -50.59
CA ALA A 6 4.42 -0.70 -50.57
C ALA A 6 3.20 -0.03 -51.22
N GLY A 7 2.98 -0.37 -52.49
CA GLY A 7 1.86 0.12 -53.27
C GLY A 7 0.57 -0.47 -52.75
N ALA A 8 -0.18 0.29 -51.97
CA ALA A 8 -1.62 0.09 -51.85
C ALA A 8 -2.24 0.53 -53.18
N GLY A 9 -2.30 -0.41 -54.13
CA GLY A 9 -3.15 -0.26 -55.30
C GLY A 9 -4.56 0.06 -54.81
N ARG A 10 -5.10 1.20 -55.24
CA ARG A 10 -6.54 1.44 -55.19
C ARG A 10 -7.22 0.17 -55.72
N PRO A 11 -8.18 -0.45 -55.02
CA PRO A 11 -8.93 -1.54 -55.60
C PRO A 11 -9.59 -0.98 -56.85
N GLY A 12 -9.14 -1.47 -58.01
CA GLY A 12 -9.80 -1.19 -59.26
C GLY A 12 -11.27 -1.51 -59.06
N THR A 13 -12.12 -0.53 -59.36
CA THR A 13 -13.57 -0.68 -59.45
C THR A 13 -13.91 -1.59 -60.63
N ASP A 14 -13.49 -2.86 -60.57
CA ASP A 14 -14.08 -3.89 -61.38
C ASP A 14 -15.36 -4.29 -60.65
N ARG A 15 -16.46 -3.59 -61.00
CA ARG A 15 -17.78 -4.21 -60.89
C ARG A 15 -17.60 -5.62 -61.46
N PRO A 16 -17.84 -6.71 -60.71
CA PRO A 16 -17.86 -8.03 -61.32
C PRO A 16 -18.80 -7.92 -62.52
N ARG A 17 -18.35 -8.35 -63.71
CA ARG A 17 -19.14 -8.34 -64.93
C ARG A 17 -20.36 -9.25 -64.69
N SER A 18 -21.40 -8.68 -64.07
CA SER A 18 -22.61 -9.36 -63.61
C SER A 18 -23.55 -9.73 -64.75
N ALA A 19 -23.23 -9.30 -65.97
CA ALA A 19 -24.01 -9.63 -67.17
C ALA A 19 -24.06 -11.13 -67.44
N ASP A 20 -22.96 -11.87 -67.19
CA ASP A 20 -22.86 -13.30 -67.50
C ASP A 20 -23.60 -14.18 -66.48
N LEU A 21 -23.55 -13.82 -65.19
CA LEU A 21 -24.28 -14.51 -64.13
C LEU A 21 -25.80 -14.27 -64.26
N GLY A 22 -26.20 -13.05 -64.61
CA GLY A 22 -27.60 -12.70 -64.88
C GLY A 22 -28.21 -13.48 -66.05
N GLN A 23 -27.47 -13.65 -67.15
CA GLN A 23 -27.95 -14.47 -68.28
C GLN A 23 -28.05 -15.96 -67.96
N THR A 24 -27.14 -16.48 -67.15
CA THR A 24 -27.10 -17.91 -66.78
C THR A 24 -28.20 -18.26 -65.77
N LEU A 25 -28.43 -17.39 -64.78
CA LEU A 25 -29.38 -17.63 -63.69
C LEU A 25 -30.81 -17.12 -63.96
N ALA A 26 -31.03 -16.22 -64.92
CA ALA A 26 -32.38 -15.77 -65.31
C ALA A 26 -33.29 -16.90 -65.82
N ARG A 27 -32.72 -18.07 -66.15
CA ARG A 27 -33.45 -19.27 -66.58
C ARG A 27 -33.88 -20.19 -65.44
N VAL A 28 -33.50 -19.90 -64.19
CA VAL A 28 -33.84 -20.73 -63.02
C VAL A 28 -34.89 -20.02 -62.15
N PRO A 29 -36.16 -20.49 -62.12
CA PRO A 29 -37.20 -19.91 -61.27
C PRO A 29 -36.81 -19.96 -59.78
N GLY A 30 -36.98 -18.83 -59.09
CA GLY A 30 -36.70 -18.72 -57.64
C GLY A 30 -35.27 -18.28 -57.28
N ALA A 31 -34.34 -18.21 -58.25
CA ALA A 31 -32.99 -17.71 -58.00
C ALA A 31 -32.99 -16.16 -57.97
N ARG A 32 -32.45 -15.56 -56.90
CA ARG A 32 -32.38 -14.09 -56.75
C ARG A 32 -30.93 -13.65 -56.66
N ILE A 33 -30.52 -12.76 -57.56
CA ILE A 33 -29.18 -12.16 -57.53
C ILE A 33 -29.26 -10.84 -56.78
N GLU A 34 -28.43 -10.70 -55.76
CA GLU A 34 -28.25 -9.47 -55.00
C GLU A 34 -26.86 -8.90 -55.30
N HIS A 35 -26.83 -7.64 -55.76
CA HIS A 35 -25.59 -6.90 -55.98
C HIS A 35 -25.22 -6.13 -54.72
N LYS A 36 -24.18 -6.59 -54.03
CA LYS A 36 -23.55 -5.84 -52.94
C LYS A 36 -22.44 -4.96 -53.50
N ARG A 37 -22.01 -3.98 -52.71
CA ARG A 37 -21.00 -2.98 -53.10
C ARG A 37 -19.71 -3.59 -53.68
N PHE A 38 -19.30 -4.75 -53.17
CA PHE A 38 -18.09 -5.47 -53.59
C PHE A 38 -18.32 -6.98 -53.81
N ALA A 39 -19.57 -7.45 -53.82
CA ALA A 39 -19.86 -8.88 -53.94
C ALA A 39 -21.16 -9.12 -54.72
N VAL A 40 -21.34 -10.33 -55.21
CA VAL A 40 -22.58 -10.79 -55.84
C VAL A 40 -23.06 -12.02 -55.09
N ALA A 41 -24.21 -11.90 -54.43
CA ALA A 41 -24.83 -13.03 -53.73
C ALA A 41 -25.95 -13.62 -54.59
N VAL A 42 -25.96 -14.94 -54.70
CA VAL A 42 -27.00 -15.70 -55.38
C VAL A 42 -27.80 -16.45 -54.32
N HIS A 43 -29.00 -15.97 -54.05
CA HIS A 43 -29.95 -16.62 -53.16
C HIS A 43 -30.71 -17.69 -53.92
N TYR A 44 -30.77 -18.90 -53.36
CA TYR A 44 -31.49 -20.04 -53.94
C TYR A 44 -32.54 -20.62 -52.99
N ARG A 45 -32.97 -19.84 -51.99
CA ARG A 45 -33.97 -20.25 -50.99
C ARG A 45 -35.31 -20.68 -51.62
N GLU A 46 -35.71 -20.04 -52.70
CA GLU A 46 -36.97 -20.29 -53.41
C GLU A 46 -36.78 -21.19 -54.66
N VAL A 47 -35.60 -21.78 -54.83
CA VAL A 47 -35.25 -22.62 -55.98
C VAL A 47 -35.60 -24.09 -55.68
N ALA A 48 -36.16 -24.79 -56.66
CA ALA A 48 -36.44 -26.22 -56.55
C ALA A 48 -35.15 -27.02 -56.24
N PRO A 49 -35.17 -28.01 -55.32
CA PRO A 49 -33.97 -28.71 -54.83
C PRO A 49 -33.09 -29.29 -55.94
N GLU A 50 -33.69 -29.82 -57.01
CA GLU A 50 -32.97 -30.36 -58.17
C GLU A 50 -32.08 -29.32 -58.90
N ASN A 51 -32.38 -28.03 -58.77
CA ASN A 51 -31.67 -26.95 -59.46
C ASN A 51 -30.63 -26.23 -58.58
N VAL A 52 -30.59 -26.50 -57.27
CA VAL A 52 -29.65 -25.85 -56.34
C VAL A 52 -28.20 -26.16 -56.67
N ASN A 53 -27.88 -27.43 -56.95
CA ASN A 53 -26.51 -27.84 -57.31
C ASN A 53 -26.03 -27.16 -58.60
N ALA A 54 -26.92 -26.97 -59.57
CA ALA A 54 -26.60 -26.25 -60.81
C ALA A 54 -26.25 -24.78 -60.54
N ILE A 55 -26.98 -24.11 -59.64
CA ILE A 55 -26.68 -22.73 -59.23
C ILE A 55 -25.32 -22.65 -58.53
N ILE A 56 -25.08 -23.52 -57.55
CA ILE A 56 -23.83 -23.53 -56.79
C ILE A 56 -22.64 -23.78 -57.72
N SER A 57 -22.75 -24.77 -58.63
CA SER A 57 -21.69 -25.06 -59.60
C SER A 57 -21.47 -23.95 -60.61
N ALA A 58 -22.54 -23.33 -61.15
CA ALA A 58 -22.42 -22.19 -62.06
C ALA A 58 -21.75 -20.99 -61.37
N THR A 59 -22.12 -20.72 -60.11
CA THR A 59 -21.52 -19.65 -59.32
C THR A 59 -20.06 -19.94 -59.01
N LYS A 60 -19.71 -21.19 -58.66
CA LYS A 60 -18.32 -21.63 -58.45
C LYS A 60 -17.46 -21.53 -59.71
N GLN A 61 -17.97 -21.96 -60.87
CA GLN A 61 -17.27 -21.85 -62.14
C GLN A 61 -17.00 -20.40 -62.52
N LEU A 62 -18.00 -19.52 -62.35
CA LEU A 62 -17.81 -18.10 -62.61
C LEU A 62 -16.80 -17.48 -61.64
N GLY A 63 -16.85 -17.86 -60.36
CA GLY A 63 -15.86 -17.44 -59.37
C GLY A 63 -14.43 -17.80 -59.79
N ALA A 64 -14.21 -19.06 -60.18
CA ALA A 64 -12.91 -19.53 -60.66
C ALA A 64 -12.43 -18.81 -61.94
N GLN A 65 -13.34 -18.55 -62.89
CA GLN A 65 -13.00 -17.82 -64.13
C GLN A 65 -12.62 -16.37 -63.88
N LEU A 66 -13.24 -15.73 -62.88
CA LEU A 66 -13.04 -14.31 -62.57
C LEU A 66 -12.00 -14.07 -61.47
N GLY A 67 -11.34 -15.12 -60.94
CA GLY A 67 -10.42 -14.99 -59.81
C GLY A 67 -11.11 -14.47 -58.54
N LEU A 68 -12.39 -14.80 -58.36
CA LEU A 68 -13.20 -14.40 -57.20
C LEU A 68 -13.32 -15.57 -56.22
N ARG A 69 -13.19 -15.27 -54.92
CA ARG A 69 -13.43 -16.24 -53.84
C ARG A 69 -14.92 -16.53 -53.75
N VAL A 70 -15.27 -17.82 -53.69
CA VAL A 70 -16.65 -18.30 -53.56
C VAL A 70 -16.90 -18.69 -52.10
N THR A 71 -17.83 -18.02 -51.43
CA THR A 71 -18.26 -18.35 -50.06
C THR A 71 -19.69 -18.88 -50.07
N SER A 72 -19.96 -19.92 -49.27
CA SER A 72 -21.29 -20.50 -49.13
C SER A 72 -21.92 -20.01 -47.83
N GLY A 73 -23.15 -19.50 -47.89
CA GLY A 73 -23.95 -19.11 -46.73
C GLY A 73 -25.27 -19.86 -46.69
N ARG A 74 -26.10 -19.59 -45.69
CA ARG A 74 -27.42 -20.25 -45.53
C ARG A 74 -28.34 -19.92 -46.71
N MET A 75 -28.54 -20.89 -47.61
CA MET A 75 -29.36 -20.78 -48.82
C MET A 75 -28.88 -19.69 -49.82
N LEU A 76 -27.58 -19.39 -49.82
CA LEU A 76 -26.93 -18.49 -50.79
C LEU A 76 -25.49 -18.90 -51.10
N VAL A 77 -24.99 -18.52 -52.28
CA VAL A 77 -23.56 -18.55 -52.62
C VAL A 77 -23.13 -17.14 -53.04
N GLU A 78 -22.01 -16.67 -52.52
CA GLU A 78 -21.50 -15.32 -52.74
C GLU A 78 -20.15 -15.33 -53.45
N LEU A 79 -20.02 -14.45 -54.45
CA LEU A 79 -18.78 -14.16 -55.16
C LEU A 79 -18.20 -12.85 -54.65
N ARG A 80 -16.96 -12.88 -54.17
CA ARG A 80 -16.24 -11.70 -53.68
C ARG A 80 -14.81 -11.65 -54.23
N PRO A 81 -14.20 -10.46 -54.36
CA PRO A 81 -12.78 -10.32 -54.68
C PRO A 81 -11.93 -11.22 -53.78
N ASP A 82 -10.96 -11.93 -54.37
CA ASP A 82 -10.01 -12.76 -53.61
C ASP A 82 -8.92 -11.86 -53.03
N VAL A 83 -9.32 -11.04 -52.05
CA VAL A 83 -8.41 -10.22 -51.25
C VAL A 83 -8.19 -10.97 -49.94
N ASP A 84 -6.94 -11.04 -49.52
CA ASP A 84 -6.54 -11.61 -48.22
C ASP A 84 -6.88 -10.61 -47.10
N TRP A 85 -8.18 -10.45 -46.87
CA TRP A 85 -8.75 -9.49 -45.93
C TRP A 85 -9.94 -10.11 -45.22
N ASP A 86 -9.78 -10.35 -43.93
CA ASP A 86 -10.82 -10.85 -43.03
C ASP A 86 -11.17 -9.80 -41.96
N LYS A 87 -12.04 -10.17 -41.01
CA LYS A 87 -12.46 -9.28 -39.94
C LYS A 87 -11.29 -8.95 -38.99
N GLY A 88 -10.35 -9.87 -38.78
CA GLY A 88 -9.13 -9.64 -37.99
C GLY A 88 -8.18 -8.63 -38.63
N THR A 89 -7.92 -8.77 -39.93
CA THR A 89 -7.10 -7.85 -40.74
C THR A 89 -7.73 -6.45 -40.77
N THR A 90 -9.06 -6.38 -40.87
CA THR A 90 -9.80 -5.11 -40.79
C THR A 90 -9.61 -4.45 -39.43
N LEU A 91 -9.70 -5.22 -38.34
CA LEU A 91 -9.57 -4.71 -36.98
C LEU A 91 -8.16 -4.17 -36.72
N ALA A 92 -7.11 -4.89 -37.11
CA ALA A 92 -5.73 -4.42 -37.02
C ALA A 92 -5.52 -3.09 -37.80
N TRP A 93 -6.05 -3.02 -39.02
CA TRP A 93 -5.97 -1.81 -39.86
C TRP A 93 -6.67 -0.59 -39.24
N ILE A 94 -7.78 -0.80 -38.51
CA ILE A 94 -8.49 0.26 -37.76
C ILE A 94 -7.64 0.70 -36.58
N ARG A 95 -7.12 -0.26 -35.79
CA ARG A 95 -6.31 0.02 -34.58
C ARG A 95 -5.11 0.90 -34.90
N GLU A 96 -4.32 0.55 -35.92
CA GLU A 96 -3.15 1.33 -36.36
C GLU A 96 -3.45 2.80 -36.67
N ARG A 97 -4.70 3.15 -37.01
CA ARG A 97 -5.11 4.51 -37.39
C ARG A 97 -5.73 5.31 -36.26
N ILE A 98 -6.46 4.62 -35.38
CA ILE A 98 -7.09 5.27 -34.23
C ILE A 98 -6.07 5.46 -33.12
N ASP A 99 -5.19 4.48 -32.94
CA ASP A 99 -4.17 4.51 -31.92
C ASP A 99 -2.85 3.90 -32.43
N PRO A 100 -2.00 4.72 -33.05
CA PRO A 100 -0.67 4.31 -33.47
C PRO A 100 0.26 3.93 -32.31
N SER A 101 -0.11 4.28 -31.07
CA SER A 101 0.67 3.99 -29.86
C SER A 101 0.29 2.66 -29.19
N ASP A 102 -0.73 1.98 -29.71
CA ASP A 102 -1.23 0.68 -29.22
C ASP A 102 -1.57 0.66 -27.72
N SER A 103 -2.07 1.79 -27.23
CA SER A 103 -2.49 2.08 -25.85
C SER A 103 -3.96 1.72 -25.55
N LEU A 104 -4.79 1.55 -26.57
CA LEU A 104 -6.22 1.24 -26.44
C LEU A 104 -6.47 -0.27 -26.37
N LEU A 105 -7.34 -0.69 -25.45
CA LEU A 105 -7.83 -2.08 -25.35
C LEU A 105 -9.00 -2.32 -26.33
N PRO A 106 -8.83 -3.10 -27.41
CA PRO A 106 -9.93 -3.46 -28.30
C PRO A 106 -10.90 -4.44 -27.63
N ILE A 107 -12.19 -4.10 -27.65
CA ILE A 107 -13.30 -5.01 -27.30
C ILE A 107 -14.08 -5.33 -28.58
N TYR A 108 -14.11 -6.61 -28.98
CA TYR A 108 -14.82 -7.07 -30.17
C TYR A 108 -15.99 -7.97 -29.77
N ILE A 109 -17.19 -7.65 -30.25
CA ILE A 109 -18.43 -8.39 -29.99
C ILE A 109 -18.98 -8.88 -31.33
N GLY A 110 -19.19 -10.19 -31.48
CA GLY A 110 -19.65 -10.80 -32.74
C GLY A 110 -20.48 -12.07 -32.54
N ASP A 111 -21.32 -12.43 -33.50
CA ASP A 111 -22.24 -13.57 -33.49
C ASP A 111 -21.95 -14.61 -34.59
N ASP A 112 -21.17 -14.27 -35.61
CA ASP A 112 -21.02 -15.03 -36.85
C ASP A 112 -19.75 -15.90 -36.91
N LEU A 113 -19.79 -16.96 -37.75
CA LEU A 113 -18.65 -17.70 -38.34
C LEU A 113 -17.36 -16.90 -38.43
N THR A 114 -17.50 -15.78 -39.14
CA THR A 114 -16.37 -14.96 -39.58
C THR A 114 -15.76 -14.11 -38.48
N ASP A 115 -16.41 -14.01 -37.31
CA ASP A 115 -15.90 -13.24 -36.17
C ASP A 115 -14.74 -13.93 -35.45
N GLU A 116 -14.53 -15.24 -35.69
CA GLU A 116 -13.39 -15.97 -35.14
C GLU A 116 -12.05 -15.35 -35.57
N ASP A 117 -11.95 -14.87 -36.81
CA ASP A 117 -10.74 -14.18 -37.30
C ASP A 117 -10.46 -12.90 -36.49
N ALA A 118 -11.52 -12.19 -36.05
CA ALA A 118 -11.39 -11.02 -35.20
C ALA A 118 -11.04 -11.37 -33.77
N PHE A 119 -11.66 -12.42 -33.20
CA PHE A 119 -11.32 -12.91 -31.87
C PHE A 119 -9.86 -13.38 -31.78
N ASP A 120 -9.38 -14.09 -32.80
CA ASP A 120 -7.99 -14.52 -32.90
C ASP A 120 -7.02 -13.33 -33.03
N ALA A 121 -7.41 -12.30 -33.80
CA ALA A 121 -6.58 -11.11 -34.00
C ALA A 121 -6.35 -10.28 -32.72
N ILE A 122 -7.29 -10.32 -31.77
CA ILE A 122 -7.17 -9.61 -30.48
C ILE A 122 -6.96 -10.55 -29.30
N ARG A 123 -6.56 -11.79 -29.57
CA ARG A 123 -6.51 -12.84 -28.55
C ARG A 123 -5.61 -12.50 -27.37
N PHE A 124 -4.54 -11.73 -27.58
CA PHE A 124 -3.54 -11.45 -26.56
C PHE A 124 -3.67 -10.06 -25.93
N ASP A 125 -4.22 -9.11 -26.68
CA ASP A 125 -4.22 -7.69 -26.35
C ASP A 125 -5.62 -7.08 -26.39
N GLY A 126 -6.67 -7.90 -26.44
CA GLY A 126 -8.06 -7.45 -26.42
C GLY A 126 -9.06 -8.45 -25.85
N VAL A 127 -10.34 -8.07 -25.93
CA VAL A 127 -11.47 -8.81 -25.35
C VAL A 127 -12.42 -9.22 -26.47
N GLY A 128 -12.39 -10.51 -26.83
CA GLY A 128 -13.37 -11.13 -27.72
C GLY A 128 -14.60 -11.65 -26.96
N ILE A 129 -15.79 -11.25 -27.40
CA ILE A 129 -17.08 -11.64 -26.82
C ILE A 129 -17.97 -12.24 -27.91
N VAL A 130 -18.34 -13.52 -27.79
CA VAL A 130 -19.28 -14.17 -28.71
C VAL A 130 -20.72 -13.98 -28.24
N VAL A 131 -21.63 -13.67 -29.15
CA VAL A 131 -23.08 -13.61 -28.87
C VAL A 131 -23.70 -14.96 -29.27
N ARG A 132 -24.25 -15.68 -28.30
CA ARG A 132 -24.88 -16.99 -28.49
C ARG A 132 -26.34 -16.84 -28.92
N HIS A 133 -26.84 -17.86 -29.61
CA HIS A 133 -28.25 -18.05 -29.95
C HIS A 133 -28.66 -19.51 -29.68
N ASP A 134 -29.97 -19.77 -29.52
CA ASP A 134 -30.54 -21.05 -29.07
C ASP A 134 -30.21 -22.26 -29.98
N GLU A 135 -29.72 -22.05 -31.21
CA GLU A 135 -29.35 -23.10 -32.16
C GLU A 135 -27.86 -23.53 -32.10
N ASP A 136 -26.99 -22.82 -31.35
CA ASP A 136 -25.51 -22.90 -31.46
C ASP A 136 -24.77 -23.26 -30.16
N SER A 137 -25.41 -23.98 -29.22
CA SER A 137 -24.90 -24.15 -27.84
C SER A 137 -23.50 -24.79 -27.69
N ASP A 138 -22.99 -25.48 -28.73
CA ASP A 138 -21.71 -26.22 -28.73
C ASP A 138 -20.64 -25.67 -29.71
N ARG A 139 -20.80 -24.45 -30.25
CA ARG A 139 -19.80 -23.87 -31.15
C ARG A 139 -18.48 -23.58 -30.40
N LYS A 140 -17.37 -24.11 -30.91
CA LYS A 140 -16.01 -23.72 -30.48
C LYS A 140 -15.72 -22.30 -30.96
N THR A 141 -15.22 -21.46 -30.07
CA THR A 141 -14.87 -20.07 -30.35
C THR A 141 -13.54 -19.70 -29.68
N ALA A 142 -12.80 -18.76 -30.29
CA ALA A 142 -11.64 -18.10 -29.73
C ALA A 142 -12.01 -16.95 -28.77
N ALA A 143 -13.27 -16.54 -28.72
CA ALA A 143 -13.74 -15.53 -27.77
C ALA A 143 -13.59 -16.01 -26.31
N HIS A 144 -13.13 -15.11 -25.45
CA HIS A 144 -12.93 -15.38 -24.02
C HIS A 144 -14.24 -15.33 -23.23
N PHE A 145 -15.21 -14.55 -23.71
CA PHE A 145 -16.49 -14.33 -23.05
C PHE A 145 -17.65 -14.60 -24.00
N SER A 146 -18.84 -14.83 -23.43
CA SER A 146 -20.04 -14.93 -24.23
C SER A 146 -21.24 -14.25 -23.60
N LEU A 147 -22.05 -13.61 -24.44
CA LEU A 147 -23.37 -13.08 -24.10
C LEU A 147 -24.43 -14.02 -24.68
N GLN A 148 -25.54 -14.23 -23.97
CA GLN A 148 -26.56 -15.21 -24.35
C GLN A 148 -27.55 -14.70 -25.40
N SER A 149 -27.57 -13.39 -25.67
CA SER A 149 -28.46 -12.78 -26.64
C SER A 149 -28.01 -11.37 -27.04
N PRO A 150 -28.52 -10.82 -28.15
CA PRO A 150 -28.33 -9.42 -28.53
C PRO A 150 -28.83 -8.43 -27.46
N ASP A 151 -29.87 -8.76 -26.71
CA ASP A 151 -30.34 -7.92 -25.60
C ASP A 151 -29.28 -7.76 -24.51
N GLN A 152 -28.49 -8.80 -24.25
CA GLN A 152 -27.36 -8.72 -23.32
C GLN A 152 -26.19 -7.88 -23.87
N VAL A 153 -26.04 -7.76 -25.18
CA VAL A 153 -25.07 -6.82 -25.78
C VAL A 153 -25.44 -5.39 -25.44
N ARG A 154 -26.73 -5.06 -25.56
CA ARG A 154 -27.25 -3.74 -25.16
C ARG A 154 -27.00 -3.49 -23.67
N GLU A 155 -27.38 -4.42 -22.80
CA GLU A 155 -27.15 -4.29 -21.36
C GLU A 155 -25.66 -4.12 -21.04
N PHE A 156 -24.78 -4.89 -21.69
CA PHE A 156 -23.33 -4.79 -21.52
C PHE A 156 -22.80 -3.41 -21.92
N ILE A 157 -23.20 -2.87 -23.08
CA ILE A 157 -22.78 -1.55 -23.54
C ILE A 157 -23.33 -0.44 -22.63
N GLU A 158 -24.60 -0.52 -22.22
CA GLU A 158 -25.20 0.45 -21.29
C GLU A 158 -24.46 0.46 -19.95
N ARG A 159 -24.14 -0.72 -19.40
CA ARG A 159 -23.33 -0.84 -18.17
C ARG A 159 -21.91 -0.31 -18.36
N GLY A 160 -21.27 -0.62 -19.48
CA GLY A 160 -19.92 -0.13 -19.80
C GLY A 160 -19.89 1.39 -19.92
N SER A 161 -20.89 1.98 -20.58
CA SER A 161 -21.05 3.43 -20.68
C SER A 161 -21.26 4.08 -19.31
N GLN A 162 -22.13 3.51 -18.47
CA GLN A 162 -22.34 3.99 -17.10
C GLN A 162 -21.07 3.88 -16.26
N TRP A 163 -20.33 2.78 -16.40
CA TRP A 163 -19.05 2.59 -15.71
C TRP A 163 -18.00 3.61 -16.16
N LEU A 164 -17.86 3.86 -17.47
CA LEU A 164 -16.94 4.88 -17.99
C LEU A 164 -17.33 6.29 -17.53
N SER A 165 -18.62 6.63 -17.54
CA SER A 165 -19.11 7.91 -17.01
C SER A 165 -18.82 8.05 -15.51
N PHE A 166 -19.07 7.00 -14.72
CA PHE A 166 -18.74 6.97 -13.30
C PHE A 166 -17.24 7.12 -13.05
N GLN A 167 -16.38 6.40 -13.79
CA GLN A 167 -14.92 6.53 -13.70
C GLN A 167 -14.45 7.95 -14.04
N HIS A 168 -15.09 8.61 -15.01
CA HIS A 168 -14.79 10.00 -15.35
C HIS A 168 -15.19 10.98 -14.23
N GLU A 169 -16.36 10.79 -13.61
CA GLU A 169 -16.80 11.63 -12.48
C GLU A 169 -15.98 11.41 -11.20
N VAL A 170 -15.53 10.17 -10.94
CA VAL A 170 -14.67 9.82 -9.80
C VAL A 170 -13.21 10.24 -10.02
N ALA A 171 -12.75 10.35 -11.27
CA ALA A 171 -11.42 10.84 -11.59
C ALA A 171 -11.17 12.29 -11.11
N ASP A 172 -12.22 13.11 -11.02
CA ASP A 172 -12.11 14.53 -10.64
C ASP A 172 -12.38 14.81 -9.15
N LYS A 173 -12.89 13.84 -8.38
CA LYS A 173 -13.23 14.03 -6.96
C LYS A 173 -12.32 13.19 -6.05
N ALA A 174 -11.75 13.84 -5.04
CA ALA A 174 -11.01 13.22 -3.94
C ALA A 174 -9.64 12.58 -4.31
N TRP A 175 -9.00 13.03 -5.39
CA TRP A 175 -7.62 12.62 -5.75
C TRP A 175 -6.56 13.68 -5.48
N ASP A 176 -6.96 14.94 -5.30
CA ASP A 176 -6.01 16.01 -4.97
C ASP A 176 -6.04 16.32 -3.47
N TYR A 177 -4.85 16.35 -2.85
CA TYR A 177 -4.66 16.85 -1.50
C TYR A 177 -3.92 18.19 -1.56
N VAL A 178 -4.65 19.28 -1.26
CA VAL A 178 -4.28 20.65 -1.63
C VAL A 178 -4.00 21.51 -0.40
N PHE A 179 -2.98 22.36 -0.51
CA PHE A 179 -2.65 23.42 0.42
C PHE A 179 -2.55 24.76 -0.32
N ASP A 180 -3.43 25.69 0.06
CA ASP A 180 -3.38 27.07 -0.41
C ASP A 180 -2.70 27.96 0.64
N GLY A 181 -1.82 28.84 0.16
CA GLY A 181 -1.06 29.74 1.03
C GLY A 181 0.16 29.10 1.71
N TYR A 182 1.13 29.94 2.04
CA TYR A 182 2.35 29.56 2.75
C TYR A 182 2.22 29.89 4.24
N ASP A 183 2.48 28.91 5.10
CA ASP A 183 2.43 29.07 6.56
C ASP A 183 3.66 28.40 7.21
N PRO A 184 4.68 29.19 7.58
CA PRO A 184 5.94 28.68 8.15
C PRO A 184 5.77 27.77 9.37
N GLN A 185 4.71 27.95 10.17
CA GLN A 185 4.51 27.15 11.38
C GLN A 185 4.07 25.72 11.08
N ASN A 186 3.45 25.51 9.91
CA ASN A 186 2.88 24.23 9.51
C ASN A 186 3.68 23.51 8.42
N GLU A 187 4.80 24.07 7.96
CA GLU A 187 5.57 23.47 6.86
C GLU A 187 6.09 22.08 7.22
N LYS A 188 6.62 21.82 8.42
CA LYS A 188 7.06 20.45 8.79
C LYS A 188 5.93 19.42 8.80
N LEU A 189 4.70 19.83 9.11
CA LEU A 189 3.52 18.98 9.02
C LEU A 189 3.20 18.70 7.55
N ARG A 190 3.14 19.74 6.72
CA ARG A 190 2.93 19.62 5.27
C ARG A 190 3.99 18.75 4.62
N GLU A 191 5.25 18.91 5.00
CA GLU A 191 6.37 18.08 4.54
C GLU A 191 6.19 16.60 4.85
N ALA A 192 5.66 16.25 6.03
CA ALA A 192 5.36 14.87 6.35
C ALA A 192 4.23 14.32 5.46
N LEU A 193 3.12 15.06 5.35
CA LEU A 193 1.95 14.68 4.54
C LEU A 193 2.20 14.70 3.02
N CYS A 194 3.16 15.49 2.56
CA CYS A 194 3.55 15.62 1.15
C CYS A 194 4.82 14.80 0.81
N THR A 195 5.15 13.80 1.64
CA THR A 195 6.25 12.86 1.35
C THR A 195 6.00 12.14 0.02
N VAL A 196 7.06 11.94 -0.75
CA VAL A 196 7.06 11.11 -1.96
C VAL A 196 8.00 9.92 -1.75
N GLY A 197 7.56 8.71 -2.11
CA GLY A 197 8.34 7.49 -1.88
C GLY A 197 7.83 6.30 -2.69
N ASN A 198 8.57 5.19 -2.64
CA ASN A 198 8.25 3.99 -3.42
C ASN A 198 8.54 2.68 -2.66
N GLY A 199 8.68 2.71 -1.34
CA GLY A 199 9.00 1.54 -0.51
C GLY A 199 10.48 1.11 -0.49
N CYS A 200 11.32 1.64 -1.38
CA CYS A 200 12.78 1.53 -1.29
C CYS A 200 13.36 2.74 -0.55
N PHE A 201 12.95 3.94 -0.97
CA PHE A 201 13.24 5.17 -0.25
C PHE A 201 12.08 6.16 -0.34
N ALA A 202 12.10 7.14 0.55
CA ALA A 202 11.17 8.25 0.55
C ALA A 202 11.88 9.55 0.90
N THR A 203 11.31 10.66 0.43
CA THR A 203 11.79 12.00 0.69
C THR A 203 10.62 12.89 1.11
N ARG A 204 10.80 13.57 2.24
CA ARG A 204 9.81 14.52 2.78
C ARG A 204 9.49 15.61 1.77
N GLY A 205 8.27 16.14 1.86
CA GLY A 205 7.74 17.19 1.00
C GLY A 205 8.36 18.59 1.20
N ALA A 206 9.62 18.72 1.60
CA ALA A 206 10.32 19.99 1.82
C ALA A 206 10.53 20.77 0.53
N ALA A 207 10.52 22.10 0.58
CA ALA A 207 10.77 22.93 -0.61
C ALA A 207 12.21 22.68 -1.14
N PRO A 208 12.43 22.50 -2.46
CA PRO A 208 13.76 22.22 -3.03
C PRO A 208 14.85 23.23 -2.65
N GLU A 209 14.48 24.49 -2.44
CA GLU A 209 15.39 25.56 -2.04
C GLU A 209 15.72 25.59 -0.53
N SER A 210 15.00 24.81 0.28
CA SER A 210 15.09 24.86 1.75
C SER A 210 16.23 24.00 2.30
N LYS A 211 16.75 24.42 3.47
CA LYS A 211 17.67 23.63 4.30
C LYS A 211 17.00 23.27 5.62
N ALA A 212 17.51 22.25 6.29
CA ALA A 212 17.00 21.84 7.60
C ALA A 212 17.16 22.98 8.63
N GLY A 213 16.05 23.31 9.31
CA GLY A 213 15.98 24.42 10.25
C GLY A 213 14.70 24.43 11.08
N GLN A 214 14.28 25.61 11.52
CA GLN A 214 13.07 25.76 12.32
C GLN A 214 11.79 25.55 11.49
N VAL A 215 11.73 26.10 10.28
CA VAL A 215 10.57 26.06 9.38
C VAL A 215 10.54 24.79 8.54
N HIS A 216 11.67 24.47 7.89
CA HIS A 216 11.76 23.35 6.95
C HIS A 216 12.64 22.21 7.46
N TYR A 217 12.34 21.00 7.02
CA TYR A 217 13.15 19.81 7.29
C TYR A 217 13.17 18.84 6.09
N PRO A 218 14.09 19.04 5.13
CA PRO A 218 14.35 18.03 4.11
C PRO A 218 14.91 16.77 4.76
N GLY A 219 14.26 15.64 4.50
CA GLY A 219 14.70 14.33 4.97
C GLY A 219 14.54 13.29 3.87
N THR A 220 15.58 12.48 3.65
CA THR A 220 15.55 11.34 2.73
C THR A 220 15.91 10.08 3.48
N TYR A 221 15.04 9.06 3.43
CA TYR A 221 15.19 7.83 4.20
C TYR A 221 15.12 6.63 3.27
N VAL A 222 16.10 5.73 3.35
CA VAL A 222 16.09 4.44 2.64
C VAL A 222 15.71 3.34 3.64
N ALA A 223 14.82 2.44 3.21
CA ALA A 223 14.34 1.33 4.03
C ALA A 223 15.53 0.47 4.53
N GLY A 224 15.59 0.24 5.85
CA GLY A 224 16.60 -0.64 6.45
C GLY A 224 17.97 -0.03 6.70
N VAL A 225 18.19 1.26 6.40
CA VAL A 225 19.47 1.94 6.71
C VAL A 225 19.44 2.51 8.12
N PHE A 226 19.84 1.66 9.07
CA PHE A 226 20.00 2.03 10.48
C PHE A 226 21.48 2.25 10.84
N ASN A 227 21.73 3.13 11.80
CA ASN A 227 23.05 3.36 12.38
C ASN A 227 22.94 3.73 13.85
N ARG A 228 23.90 3.27 14.65
CA ARG A 228 23.91 3.49 16.10
C ARG A 228 24.91 4.55 16.52
N LEU A 229 24.48 5.42 17.42
CA LEU A 229 25.34 6.41 18.09
C LEU A 229 25.29 6.21 19.60
N VAL A 230 26.34 6.65 20.28
CA VAL A 230 26.51 6.52 21.73
C VAL A 230 26.70 7.90 22.34
N ASP A 231 25.98 8.15 23.42
CA ASP A 231 26.02 9.38 24.21
C ASP A 231 26.37 9.06 25.67
N ASN A 232 26.94 10.04 26.38
CA ASN A 232 27.09 9.98 27.83
C ASN A 232 26.19 11.04 28.48
N VAL A 233 25.09 10.59 29.09
CA VAL A 233 24.12 11.45 29.75
C VAL A 233 24.26 11.27 31.27
N SER A 234 24.69 12.34 31.96
CA SER A 234 24.87 12.35 33.42
C SER A 234 25.71 11.17 33.96
N GLY A 235 26.76 10.76 33.25
CA GLY A 235 27.65 9.67 33.64
C GLY A 235 27.17 8.28 33.21
N THR A 236 26.00 8.18 32.56
CA THR A 236 25.47 6.93 32.01
C THR A 236 25.66 6.91 30.50
N GLU A 237 26.32 5.86 30.00
CA GLU A 237 26.40 5.61 28.57
C GLU A 237 25.04 5.09 28.07
N ILE A 238 24.52 5.74 27.03
CA ILE A 238 23.31 5.32 26.33
C ILE A 238 23.61 5.17 24.84
N ASP A 239 23.13 4.11 24.22
CA ASP A 239 23.22 3.92 22.78
C ASP A 239 21.84 3.98 22.14
N ASN A 240 21.77 4.57 20.94
CA ASN A 240 20.53 4.71 20.20
C ASN A 240 20.78 4.33 18.74
N GLU A 241 20.11 3.27 18.27
CA GLU A 241 19.98 3.02 16.85
C GLU A 241 18.94 3.96 16.24
N SER A 242 19.16 4.43 15.01
CA SER A 242 18.17 5.25 14.30
C SER A 242 18.22 5.03 12.80
N LEU A 243 17.05 5.08 12.17
CA LEU A 243 16.90 5.22 10.73
C LEU A 243 17.59 6.52 10.29
N VAL A 244 18.52 6.40 9.36
CA VAL A 244 19.43 7.49 9.03
C VAL A 244 18.80 8.45 8.02
N ASN A 245 18.85 9.75 8.29
CA ASN A 245 18.60 10.77 7.28
C ASN A 245 19.79 10.83 6.31
N LEU A 246 19.54 10.47 5.04
CA LEU A 246 20.53 10.40 3.97
C LEU A 246 20.67 11.74 3.22
N PRO A 247 21.73 11.92 2.40
CA PRO A 247 21.97 13.19 1.72
C PRO A 247 20.73 13.75 1.00
N ASN A 248 20.56 15.06 1.06
CA ASN A 248 19.41 15.73 0.46
C ASN A 248 19.63 15.90 -1.04
N TRP A 249 18.87 15.15 -1.84
CA TRP A 249 18.90 15.26 -3.30
C TRP A 249 17.98 16.35 -3.85
N LEU A 250 17.08 16.92 -3.05
CA LEU A 250 16.15 17.96 -3.53
C LEU A 250 16.80 19.31 -3.77
N ALA A 251 17.98 19.56 -3.17
CA ALA A 251 18.61 20.88 -3.16
C ALA A 251 18.70 21.49 -4.56
N LEU A 252 17.84 22.49 -4.80
CA LEU A 252 17.75 23.26 -6.03
C LEU A 252 17.19 24.65 -5.70
N THR A 253 18.01 25.68 -5.91
CA THR A 253 17.62 27.09 -5.73
C THR A 253 18.04 27.91 -6.95
N PHE A 254 17.64 29.18 -6.99
CA PHE A 254 18.00 30.11 -8.06
C PHE A 254 18.14 31.53 -7.54
N ARG A 255 18.83 32.39 -8.30
CA ARG A 255 18.90 33.84 -8.07
C ARG A 255 18.82 34.60 -9.39
N ILE A 256 18.41 35.86 -9.34
CA ILE A 256 18.22 36.70 -10.53
C ILE A 256 19.18 37.90 -10.47
N ASP A 257 19.97 38.08 -11.53
CA ASP A 257 20.99 39.12 -11.71
C ASP A 257 21.99 39.22 -10.54
N GLY A 258 22.45 38.07 -10.04
CA GLY A 258 23.44 38.01 -8.95
C GLY A 258 22.92 38.46 -7.58
N GLY A 259 21.60 38.58 -7.39
CA GLY A 259 20.98 38.87 -6.10
C GLY A 259 21.07 37.73 -5.08
N ASP A 260 20.25 37.82 -4.03
CA ASP A 260 20.13 36.76 -3.02
C ASP A 260 19.55 35.47 -3.65
N TRP A 261 19.95 34.31 -3.12
CA TRP A 261 19.31 33.03 -3.45
C TRP A 261 17.83 33.06 -3.04
N PHE A 262 16.98 32.41 -3.83
CA PHE A 262 15.56 32.37 -3.60
C PHE A 262 15.27 31.72 -2.23
N ASP A 263 14.53 32.48 -1.43
CA ASP A 263 14.00 32.09 -0.13
C ASP A 263 12.57 32.64 -0.07
N ILE A 264 11.61 31.74 0.17
CA ILE A 264 10.19 32.11 0.23
C ILE A 264 9.90 33.11 1.36
N ASP A 265 10.68 33.05 2.45
CA ASP A 265 10.54 33.96 3.59
C ASP A 265 11.09 35.37 3.27
N ALA A 266 11.88 35.51 2.21
CA ALA A 266 12.53 36.76 1.80
C ALA A 266 11.81 37.50 0.67
N VAL A 267 10.71 36.95 0.14
CA VAL A 267 9.95 37.50 -0.99
C VAL A 267 8.50 37.82 -0.61
N THR A 268 7.84 38.65 -1.42
CA THR A 268 6.39 38.85 -1.29
C THR A 268 5.67 37.76 -2.08
N VAL A 269 5.05 36.81 -1.38
CA VAL A 269 4.22 35.76 -2.01
C VAL A 269 2.91 36.37 -2.54
N LEU A 270 2.69 36.27 -3.84
CA LEU A 270 1.49 36.75 -4.54
C LEU A 270 0.41 35.66 -4.62
N SER A 271 0.82 34.40 -4.83
CA SER A 271 -0.02 33.22 -4.72
C SER A 271 0.82 32.00 -4.40
N TYR A 272 0.25 31.05 -3.66
CA TYR A 272 0.88 29.77 -3.33
C TYR A 272 -0.16 28.68 -3.43
N HIS A 273 0.17 27.61 -4.14
CA HIS A 273 -0.65 26.42 -4.29
C HIS A 273 0.26 25.19 -4.27
N GLN A 274 -0.04 24.20 -3.43
CA GLN A 274 0.68 22.93 -3.39
C GLN A 274 -0.32 21.79 -3.42
N THR A 275 -0.10 20.82 -4.31
CA THR A 275 -1.00 19.70 -4.52
C THR A 275 -0.21 18.40 -4.54
N LEU A 276 -0.55 17.48 -3.65
CA LEU A 276 -0.18 16.08 -3.77
C LEU A 276 -1.30 15.38 -4.56
N ASP A 277 -1.02 15.04 -5.81
CA ASP A 277 -1.89 14.20 -6.62
C ASP A 277 -1.78 12.77 -6.07
N LEU A 278 -2.83 12.31 -5.38
CA LEU A 278 -2.88 10.99 -4.74
C LEU A 278 -2.97 9.86 -5.78
N ARG A 279 -3.50 10.15 -6.97
CA ARG A 279 -3.62 9.15 -8.05
C ARG A 279 -2.25 8.90 -8.67
N ALA A 280 -1.54 9.99 -8.96
CA ALA A 280 -0.24 9.96 -9.61
C ALA A 280 0.92 9.79 -8.63
N ALA A 281 0.72 10.07 -7.33
CA ALA A 281 1.77 10.22 -6.31
C ALA A 281 2.83 11.29 -6.66
N VAL A 282 2.39 12.37 -7.31
CA VAL A 282 3.24 13.49 -7.73
C VAL A 282 2.93 14.71 -6.86
N LEU A 283 3.96 15.30 -6.27
CA LEU A 283 3.82 16.57 -5.57
C LEU A 283 4.13 17.72 -6.51
N THR A 284 3.19 18.65 -6.64
CA THR A 284 3.34 19.90 -7.38
C THR A 284 3.26 21.08 -6.43
N ARG A 285 4.18 22.06 -6.57
CA ARG A 285 4.16 23.34 -5.85
C ARG A 285 4.25 24.48 -6.86
N GLU A 286 3.32 25.41 -6.77
CA GLU A 286 3.22 26.59 -7.63
C GLU A 286 3.22 27.85 -6.77
N VAL A 287 4.17 28.75 -7.03
CA VAL A 287 4.35 29.99 -6.28
C VAL A 287 4.50 31.14 -7.27
N ARG A 288 3.71 32.19 -7.10
CA ARG A 288 3.98 33.49 -7.73
C ARG A 288 4.49 34.42 -6.66
N PHE A 289 5.58 35.11 -6.93
CA PHE A 289 6.21 35.98 -5.95
C PHE A 289 6.77 37.23 -6.59
N ARG A 290 6.99 38.26 -5.77
CA ARG A 290 7.74 39.45 -6.11
C ARG A 290 8.97 39.56 -5.21
N ASP A 291 10.14 39.68 -5.83
CA ASP A 291 11.39 39.82 -5.09
C ASP A 291 11.63 41.26 -4.56
N LYS A 292 12.74 41.46 -3.84
CA LYS A 292 13.12 42.78 -3.28
C LYS A 292 13.38 43.85 -4.34
N ALA A 293 13.70 43.45 -5.58
CA ALA A 293 13.89 44.35 -6.71
C ALA A 293 12.57 44.68 -7.43
N GLY A 294 11.44 44.12 -6.99
CA GLY A 294 10.12 44.35 -7.54
C GLY A 294 9.77 43.45 -8.74
N ARG A 295 10.62 42.48 -9.09
CA ARG A 295 10.43 41.57 -10.23
C ARG A 295 9.42 40.49 -9.87
N ALA A 296 8.40 40.29 -10.70
CA ALA A 296 7.42 39.22 -10.55
C ALA A 296 7.85 37.96 -11.30
N SER A 297 7.77 36.81 -10.63
CA SER A 297 8.11 35.51 -11.20
C SER A 297 7.07 34.46 -10.83
N ALA A 298 6.83 33.52 -11.74
CA ALA A 298 6.08 32.31 -11.44
C ALA A 298 7.04 31.11 -11.36
N LEU A 299 6.92 30.33 -10.30
CA LEU A 299 7.68 29.12 -10.00
C LEU A 299 6.70 27.94 -10.00
N ARG A 300 7.04 26.86 -10.71
CA ARG A 300 6.36 25.57 -10.61
C ARG A 300 7.39 24.48 -10.40
N GLN A 301 7.19 23.67 -9.37
CA GLN A 301 8.05 22.53 -9.02
C GLN A 301 7.20 21.26 -9.03
N ARG A 302 7.66 20.21 -9.72
CA ARG A 302 7.05 18.88 -9.69
C ARG A 302 8.07 17.85 -9.25
N ARG A 303 7.69 16.92 -8.37
CA ARG A 303 8.57 15.83 -7.97
C ARG A 303 7.84 14.55 -7.65
N PHE A 304 8.57 13.45 -7.77
CA PHE A 304 8.13 12.12 -7.38
C PHE A 304 9.35 11.20 -7.18
N VAL A 305 9.12 10.08 -6.51
CA VAL A 305 10.05 8.95 -6.45
C VAL A 305 9.46 7.84 -7.34
N ALA A 306 10.21 7.40 -8.35
CA ALA A 306 9.69 6.55 -9.40
C ALA A 306 9.26 5.18 -8.85
N MET A 307 8.01 4.77 -9.07
CA MET A 307 7.51 3.50 -8.52
C MET A 307 8.02 2.30 -9.34
N HIS A 308 8.21 2.47 -10.65
CA HIS A 308 8.76 1.44 -11.55
C HIS A 308 10.29 1.35 -11.55
N LEU A 309 10.99 2.33 -10.95
CA LEU A 309 12.46 2.36 -10.84
C LEU A 309 12.84 2.60 -9.37
N PRO A 310 13.11 1.55 -8.58
CA PRO A 310 13.23 1.61 -7.12
C PRO A 310 14.21 2.68 -6.59
N HIS A 311 15.26 2.96 -7.35
CA HIS A 311 16.37 3.83 -6.94
C HIS A 311 16.25 5.26 -7.48
N VAL A 312 15.18 5.64 -8.18
CA VAL A 312 15.13 6.90 -8.95
C VAL A 312 14.21 7.95 -8.32
N GLY A 313 14.73 9.16 -8.14
CA GLY A 313 13.97 10.37 -7.82
C GLY A 313 14.02 11.38 -8.96
N ALA A 314 12.95 12.16 -9.14
CA ALA A 314 12.86 13.16 -10.20
C ALA A 314 12.29 14.48 -9.66
N LEU A 315 12.90 15.60 -10.06
CA LEU A 315 12.46 16.96 -9.76
C LEU A 315 12.51 17.79 -11.05
N GLU A 316 11.44 18.53 -11.30
CA GLU A 316 11.36 19.53 -12.38
C GLU A 316 11.06 20.89 -11.74
N THR A 317 11.89 21.90 -12.01
CA THR A 317 11.70 23.28 -11.54
C THR A 317 11.57 24.21 -12.73
N THR A 318 10.43 24.85 -12.87
CA THR A 318 10.11 25.78 -13.96
C THR A 318 9.96 27.18 -13.42
N VAL A 319 10.70 28.14 -13.99
CA VAL A 319 10.63 29.57 -13.63
C VAL A 319 10.25 30.38 -14.86
N ARG A 320 9.24 31.24 -14.72
CA ARG A 320 8.80 32.20 -15.73
C ARG A 320 9.09 33.62 -15.28
N ALA A 321 9.76 34.38 -16.13
CA ALA A 321 9.98 35.81 -15.93
C ALA A 321 8.71 36.58 -16.33
N GLU A 322 7.90 37.07 -15.39
CA GLU A 322 6.61 37.67 -15.75
C GLU A 322 6.75 39.10 -16.30
N ASP A 323 7.59 39.92 -15.68
CA ASP A 323 7.73 41.35 -15.98
C ASP A 323 9.19 41.85 -16.02
N TRP A 324 10.17 40.94 -16.13
CA TRP A 324 11.60 41.26 -16.13
C TRP A 324 12.35 40.50 -17.23
N SER A 325 13.57 40.95 -17.53
CA SER A 325 14.54 40.26 -18.40
C SER A 325 15.90 40.32 -17.71
N GLY A 326 16.70 39.26 -17.79
CA GLY A 326 17.98 39.20 -17.08
C GLY A 326 18.56 37.80 -17.03
N THR A 327 19.58 37.62 -16.19
CA THR A 327 20.22 36.32 -15.97
C THR A 327 19.62 35.64 -14.76
N ILE A 328 19.06 34.45 -14.95
CA ILE A 328 18.75 33.55 -13.83
C ILE A 328 19.89 32.55 -13.67
N GLU A 329 20.36 32.36 -12.44
CA GLU A 329 21.38 31.38 -12.10
C GLU A 329 20.77 30.35 -11.16
N PHE A 330 20.75 29.08 -11.59
CA PHE A 330 20.30 27.96 -10.79
C PHE A 330 21.48 27.30 -10.09
N ARG A 331 21.28 26.82 -8.86
CA ARG A 331 22.18 25.92 -8.16
C ARG A 331 21.46 24.61 -7.92
N SER A 332 21.97 23.52 -8.47
CA SER A 332 21.43 22.16 -8.31
C SER A 332 22.49 21.25 -7.70
N THR A 333 22.28 20.82 -6.45
CA THR A 333 23.32 20.12 -5.65
C THR A 333 22.81 18.86 -4.96
N LEU A 334 23.71 17.97 -4.58
CA LEU A 334 23.50 16.92 -3.59
C LEU A 334 24.12 17.41 -2.28
N ASP A 335 23.34 17.50 -1.21
CA ASP A 335 23.80 18.00 0.09
C ASP A 335 24.03 16.86 1.09
N GLY A 336 25.30 16.58 1.39
CA GLY A 336 25.74 15.58 2.35
C GLY A 336 25.78 16.02 3.81
N ASN A 337 25.45 17.29 4.13
CA ASN A 337 25.55 17.85 5.49
C ASN A 337 24.35 17.53 6.40
N VAL A 338 23.58 16.50 6.07
CA VAL A 338 22.37 16.12 6.80
C VAL A 338 22.69 15.52 8.18
N LYS A 339 21.73 15.67 9.10
CA LYS A 339 21.75 15.12 10.47
C LYS A 339 20.35 14.69 10.87
N ASN A 340 20.22 13.75 11.79
CA ASN A 340 18.93 13.36 12.38
C ASN A 340 18.55 14.35 13.50
N SER A 341 17.82 15.41 13.17
CA SER A 341 17.52 16.51 14.10
C SER A 341 16.06 16.98 14.04
N LEU A 342 15.20 16.24 13.34
CA LEU A 342 13.78 16.58 13.19
C LEU A 342 13.10 16.65 14.55
N VAL A 343 13.27 15.58 15.33
CA VAL A 343 12.65 15.37 16.62
C VAL A 343 13.34 16.20 17.69
N GLU A 344 12.61 17.16 18.25
CA GLU A 344 13.17 18.14 19.20
C GLU A 344 13.80 17.50 20.44
N ARG A 345 13.13 16.51 21.03
CA ARG A 345 13.61 15.77 22.21
C ARG A 345 14.88 14.96 21.99
N TYR A 346 15.31 14.74 20.73
CA TYR A 346 16.54 14.00 20.42
C TYR A 346 17.71 14.94 20.06
N ARG A 347 17.49 16.26 19.91
CA ARG A 347 18.48 17.18 19.34
C ARG A 347 19.77 17.30 20.16
N ASP A 348 19.67 17.12 21.47
CA ASP A 348 20.81 17.17 22.39
C ASP A 348 21.63 15.87 22.42
N LEU A 349 21.14 14.81 21.77
CA LEU A 349 21.85 13.54 21.60
C LEU A 349 22.67 13.55 20.31
N ALA A 350 23.63 12.61 20.20
CA ALA A 350 24.40 12.41 18.98
C ALA A 350 23.45 12.14 17.79
N ASN A 351 23.63 12.93 16.73
CA ASN A 351 22.73 12.95 15.58
C ASN A 351 23.45 12.92 14.22
N GLN A 352 24.78 12.80 14.23
CA GLN A 352 25.60 12.72 13.03
C GLN A 352 25.90 11.26 12.72
N HIS A 353 25.07 10.65 11.87
CA HIS A 353 25.21 9.24 11.49
C HIS A 353 26.12 9.02 10.28
N LEU A 354 26.27 10.03 9.42
CA LEU A 354 27.10 9.96 8.21
C LEU A 354 28.51 10.47 8.49
N GLY A 355 29.49 9.75 7.95
CA GLY A 355 30.92 10.05 7.98
C GLY A 355 31.47 10.29 6.58
N SER A 356 32.63 9.68 6.28
CA SER A 356 33.38 9.73 5.02
C SER A 356 32.58 10.25 3.83
N VAL A 357 33.01 11.37 3.26
CA VAL A 357 32.36 11.99 2.11
C VAL A 357 33.30 11.99 0.93
N GLU A 358 32.83 11.49 -0.20
CA GLU A 358 33.51 11.57 -1.49
C GLU A 358 32.59 12.26 -2.50
N THR A 359 33.10 13.32 -3.12
CA THR A 359 32.41 14.08 -4.17
C THR A 359 33.17 13.88 -5.48
N ARG A 360 32.42 13.75 -6.59
CA ARG A 360 33.01 13.64 -7.93
C ARG A 360 32.09 14.18 -9.00
N GLU A 361 32.63 14.99 -9.91
CA GLU A 361 31.96 15.31 -11.16
C GLU A 361 32.04 14.10 -12.12
N ILE A 362 30.88 13.61 -12.57
CA ILE A 362 30.77 12.45 -13.48
C ILE A 362 30.92 12.91 -14.93
N ALA A 363 30.21 13.98 -15.28
CA ALA A 363 30.23 14.67 -16.56
C ALA A 363 29.80 16.13 -16.33
N ASP A 364 29.86 16.96 -17.37
CA ASP A 364 29.52 18.39 -17.29
C ASP A 364 28.13 18.64 -16.67
N ASP A 365 27.18 17.72 -16.80
CA ASP A 365 25.80 17.84 -16.32
C ASP A 365 25.47 16.95 -15.11
N SER A 366 26.45 16.22 -14.57
CA SER A 366 26.18 15.20 -13.54
C SER A 366 27.28 15.02 -12.49
N VAL A 367 26.86 14.73 -11.27
CA VAL A 367 27.73 14.60 -10.09
C VAL A 367 27.41 13.34 -9.29
N LEU A 368 28.39 12.88 -8.52
CA LEU A 368 28.30 11.78 -7.57
C LEU A 368 28.63 12.29 -6.17
N LEU A 369 27.82 11.91 -5.19
CA LEU A 369 28.08 12.05 -3.77
C LEU A 369 28.03 10.66 -3.13
N SER A 370 29.13 10.21 -2.54
CA SER A 370 29.21 8.97 -1.77
C SER A 370 29.46 9.29 -0.30
N VAL A 371 28.69 8.67 0.58
CA VAL A 371 28.82 8.77 2.03
C VAL A 371 28.83 7.38 2.67
N GLN A 372 29.22 7.28 3.94
CA GLN A 372 29.12 6.03 4.70
C GLN A 372 28.59 6.30 6.11
N THR A 373 27.70 5.44 6.61
CA THR A 373 27.29 5.48 8.03
C THR A 373 28.48 5.18 8.95
N ASN A 374 28.68 5.97 10.00
CA ASN A 374 29.90 5.95 10.80
C ASN A 374 30.10 4.72 11.70
N GLN A 375 29.03 4.00 12.06
CA GLN A 375 29.07 2.80 12.89
C GLN A 375 28.71 1.54 12.12
N SER A 376 27.56 1.49 11.43
CA SER A 376 27.11 0.32 10.67
C SER A 376 27.85 0.12 9.34
N ARG A 377 28.68 1.09 8.93
CA ARG A 377 29.53 1.06 7.73
C ARG A 377 28.80 0.79 6.41
N ILE A 378 27.50 1.08 6.33
CA ILE A 378 26.70 1.01 5.11
C ILE A 378 27.14 2.15 4.17
N PRO A 379 27.73 1.84 2.99
CA PRO A 379 27.99 2.84 1.97
C PRO A 379 26.67 3.27 1.32
N VAL A 380 26.57 4.55 0.98
CA VAL A 380 25.43 5.17 0.31
C VAL A 380 25.97 6.06 -0.78
N ALA A 381 25.41 5.99 -1.98
CA ALA A 381 25.79 6.86 -3.09
C ALA A 381 24.57 7.45 -3.78
N MET A 382 24.68 8.72 -4.16
CA MET A 382 23.71 9.43 -4.96
C MET A 382 24.40 10.00 -6.19
N ALA A 383 23.86 9.72 -7.38
CA ALA A 383 24.28 10.36 -8.61
C ALA A 383 23.14 11.21 -9.14
N ALA A 384 23.41 12.47 -9.48
CA ALA A 384 22.41 13.40 -10.01
C ALA A 384 22.82 13.95 -11.37
N ARG A 385 21.84 14.11 -12.27
CA ARG A 385 21.97 14.79 -13.57
C ARG A 385 21.02 15.97 -13.63
N THR A 386 21.51 17.13 -14.05
CA THR A 386 20.72 18.35 -14.23
C THR A 386 20.72 18.76 -15.71
N THR A 387 19.55 19.03 -16.28
CA THR A 387 19.42 19.51 -17.67
C THR A 387 18.48 20.70 -17.75
N VAL A 388 18.70 21.58 -18.73
CA VAL A 388 17.94 22.83 -18.89
C VAL A 388 17.19 22.83 -20.21
N TRP A 389 15.91 23.21 -20.18
CA TRP A 389 15.00 23.14 -21.30
C TRP A 389 14.19 24.43 -21.46
N ARG A 390 13.88 24.77 -22.71
CA ARG A 390 12.98 25.85 -23.11
C ARG A 390 12.13 25.35 -24.28
N ASP A 391 10.81 25.46 -24.16
CA ASP A 391 9.85 25.04 -25.19
C ASP A 391 10.09 23.60 -25.71
N GLY A 392 10.48 22.69 -24.81
CA GLY A 392 10.76 21.29 -25.12
C GLY A 392 12.13 21.01 -25.75
N ALA A 393 12.93 22.03 -26.06
CA ALA A 393 14.27 21.93 -26.60
C ALA A 393 15.36 22.17 -25.53
N PRO A 394 16.52 21.50 -25.61
CA PRO A 394 17.59 21.70 -24.65
C PRO A 394 18.23 23.08 -24.83
N VAL A 395 18.54 23.76 -23.73
CA VAL A 395 19.24 25.05 -23.75
C VAL A 395 20.74 24.78 -23.60
N PRO A 396 21.59 25.23 -24.55
CA PRO A 396 23.03 25.10 -24.41
C PRO A 396 23.53 26.07 -23.33
N VAL A 397 23.95 25.54 -22.19
CA VAL A 397 24.42 26.28 -21.02
C VAL A 397 25.74 25.70 -20.53
N ALA A 398 26.55 26.54 -19.91
CA ALA A 398 27.73 26.08 -19.19
C ALA A 398 27.33 25.68 -17.77
N PHE A 399 27.83 24.54 -17.31
CA PHE A 399 27.67 24.05 -15.96
C PHE A 399 28.96 24.34 -15.20
N ALA A 400 28.89 25.21 -14.20
CA ALA A 400 30.03 25.50 -13.34
C ALA A 400 29.97 24.58 -12.11
N LEU A 401 30.96 23.70 -11.96
CA LEU A 401 31.04 22.79 -10.81
C LEU A 401 31.02 23.57 -9.50
N PHE A 402 30.08 23.21 -8.63
CA PHE A 402 30.02 23.61 -7.24
C PHE A 402 30.44 22.41 -6.39
N ASP A 403 31.51 22.53 -5.61
CA ASP A 403 31.94 21.49 -4.66
C ASP A 403 32.50 22.16 -3.40
N GLN A 404 31.69 22.18 -2.33
CA GLN A 404 32.06 22.77 -1.05
C GLN A 404 31.42 22.00 0.10
N ALA A 405 32.22 21.69 1.13
CA ALA A 405 31.75 21.18 2.41
C ALA A 405 30.72 20.04 2.28
N ALA A 406 31.04 18.95 1.56
CA ALA A 406 30.14 17.81 1.34
C ALA A 406 28.85 18.11 0.54
N GLU A 407 28.77 19.26 -0.14
CA GLU A 407 27.72 19.61 -1.08
C GLU A 407 28.33 19.76 -2.48
N ILE A 408 27.86 18.96 -3.45
CA ILE A 408 28.38 18.93 -4.84
C ILE A 408 27.26 19.09 -5.86
N GLY A 409 27.49 19.82 -6.94
CA GLY A 409 26.52 20.05 -8.01
C GLY A 409 26.99 21.06 -9.03
N HIS A 410 26.06 21.81 -9.62
CA HIS A 410 26.37 22.80 -10.65
C HIS A 410 25.62 24.11 -10.44
N ASP A 411 26.33 25.22 -10.68
CA ASP A 411 25.77 26.56 -10.93
C ASP A 411 25.54 26.73 -12.45
N ILE A 412 24.34 27.16 -12.85
CA ILE A 412 23.88 27.16 -14.24
C ILE A 412 23.20 28.49 -14.56
N ALA A 413 23.82 29.29 -15.42
CA ALA A 413 23.30 30.61 -15.81
C ALA A 413 22.53 30.56 -17.14
N VAL A 414 21.34 31.17 -17.17
CA VAL A 414 20.46 31.22 -18.33
C VAL A 414 19.95 32.65 -18.52
N GLN A 415 19.97 33.15 -19.76
CA GLN A 415 19.32 34.42 -20.10
C GLN A 415 17.83 34.22 -20.32
N LEU A 416 17.00 35.04 -19.68
CA LEU A 416 15.55 35.06 -19.83
C LEU A 416 15.08 36.45 -20.27
N SER A 417 14.17 36.45 -21.23
CA SER A 417 13.40 37.62 -21.63
C SER A 417 12.03 37.61 -20.95
N THR A 418 11.38 38.77 -20.89
CA THR A 418 10.03 38.90 -20.34
C THR A 418 9.04 37.97 -21.04
N GLY A 419 8.31 37.20 -20.24
CA GLY A 419 7.34 36.20 -20.68
C GLY A 419 7.94 34.81 -20.93
N GLU A 420 9.27 34.68 -21.05
CA GLU A 420 9.93 33.40 -21.28
C GLU A 420 9.94 32.53 -20.02
N THR A 421 9.99 31.22 -20.26
CA THR A 421 10.03 30.18 -19.24
C THR A 421 11.25 29.31 -19.45
N VAL A 422 11.90 28.91 -18.36
CA VAL A 422 12.96 27.90 -18.37
C VAL A 422 12.61 26.80 -17.38
N THR A 423 12.91 25.56 -17.77
CA THR A 423 12.70 24.37 -16.96
C THR A 423 14.04 23.68 -16.69
N VAL A 424 14.33 23.42 -15.42
CA VAL A 424 15.46 22.62 -14.96
C VAL A 424 14.93 21.25 -14.54
N GLU A 425 15.35 20.20 -15.23
CA GLU A 425 15.06 18.81 -14.89
C GLU A 425 16.26 18.24 -14.10
N LYS A 426 16.01 17.69 -12.91
CA LYS A 426 16.99 17.02 -12.06
C LYS A 426 16.54 15.58 -11.80
N LEU A 427 17.35 14.63 -12.22
CA LEU A 427 17.13 13.20 -11.95
C LEU A 427 18.22 12.72 -11.00
N VAL A 428 17.86 11.87 -10.03
CA VAL A 428 18.79 11.27 -9.07
C VAL A 428 18.61 9.76 -9.05
N THR A 429 19.71 9.05 -8.85
CA THR A 429 19.71 7.63 -8.45
C THR A 429 20.32 7.49 -7.06
N VAL A 430 19.66 6.73 -6.18
CA VAL A 430 20.09 6.48 -4.79
C VAL A 430 20.36 4.99 -4.60
N HIS A 431 21.60 4.65 -4.24
CA HIS A 431 22.04 3.28 -4.02
C HIS A 431 22.70 3.12 -2.65
N THR A 432 22.60 1.91 -2.09
CA THR A 432 23.20 1.57 -0.80
C THR A 432 23.92 0.23 -0.85
N GLY A 433 24.83 0.00 0.10
CA GLY A 433 25.47 -1.31 0.26
C GLY A 433 24.51 -2.44 0.71
N ARG A 434 23.23 -2.15 0.92
CA ARG A 434 22.18 -3.15 1.21
C ARG A 434 21.40 -3.57 -0.04
N ASP A 435 21.63 -2.92 -1.18
CA ASP A 435 20.90 -3.21 -2.41
C ASP A 435 21.23 -4.62 -2.93
N VAL A 436 20.23 -5.32 -3.46
CA VAL A 436 20.42 -6.64 -4.05
C VAL A 436 21.09 -6.49 -5.43
N ALA A 437 22.05 -7.38 -5.73
CA ALA A 437 22.80 -7.38 -6.99
C ALA A 437 23.59 -6.09 -7.27
N THR A 438 24.07 -5.43 -6.22
CA THR A 438 25.00 -4.29 -6.31
C THR A 438 26.46 -4.73 -6.27
N SER A 439 27.34 -4.05 -7.00
CA SER A 439 28.80 -4.22 -6.88
C SER A 439 29.41 -3.19 -5.93
N GLU A 440 29.08 -1.91 -6.16
CA GLU A 440 29.52 -0.76 -5.38
C GLU A 440 28.50 0.34 -5.62
N PRO A 441 27.95 0.98 -4.57
CA PRO A 441 26.85 1.94 -4.73
C PRO A 441 27.13 3.09 -5.69
N GLY A 442 28.35 3.65 -5.69
CA GLY A 442 28.73 4.75 -6.57
C GLY A 442 28.74 4.37 -8.05
N VAL A 443 29.28 3.20 -8.39
CA VAL A 443 29.25 2.64 -9.74
C VAL A 443 27.81 2.38 -10.19
N ASP A 444 26.98 1.80 -9.33
CA ASP A 444 25.59 1.50 -9.67
C ASP A 444 24.74 2.76 -9.82
N ALA A 445 24.94 3.77 -8.97
CA ALA A 445 24.31 5.08 -9.10
C ALA A 445 24.67 5.73 -10.45
N GLN A 446 25.96 5.83 -10.78
CA GLN A 446 26.38 6.38 -12.07
C GLN A 446 25.81 5.59 -13.26
N ARG A 447 25.83 4.26 -13.20
CA ARG A 447 25.33 3.39 -14.27
C ARG A 447 23.81 3.50 -14.43
N GLY A 448 23.08 3.60 -13.32
CA GLY A 448 21.64 3.81 -13.32
C GLY A 448 21.28 5.15 -13.95
N LEU A 449 21.95 6.23 -13.52
CA LEU A 449 21.72 7.58 -14.01
C LEU A 449 21.93 7.70 -15.53
N ALA A 450 22.99 7.06 -16.06
CA ALA A 450 23.32 7.07 -17.49
C ALA A 450 22.25 6.41 -18.38
N ARG A 451 21.35 5.59 -17.82
CA ARG A 451 20.29 4.88 -18.54
C ARG A 451 18.94 5.60 -18.49
N LEU A 452 18.80 6.63 -17.66
CA LEU A 452 17.53 7.34 -17.52
C LEU A 452 17.29 8.24 -18.74
N GLY A 453 16.04 8.26 -19.19
CA GLY A 453 15.52 9.26 -20.11
C GLY A 453 15.32 10.63 -19.46
N ARG A 454 14.40 11.42 -20.01
CA ARG A 454 13.99 12.72 -19.46
C ARG A 454 12.99 12.58 -18.32
N PHE A 455 12.71 13.67 -17.61
CA PHE A 455 11.68 13.72 -16.58
C PHE A 455 10.34 13.13 -17.04
N ALA A 456 9.88 13.50 -18.25
CA ALA A 456 8.60 13.04 -18.80
C ALA A 456 8.53 11.52 -19.03
N GLU A 457 9.62 10.88 -19.45
CA GLU A 457 9.68 9.43 -19.68
C GLU A 457 9.66 8.67 -18.34
N VAL A 458 10.41 9.15 -17.35
CA VAL A 458 10.39 8.57 -16.00
C VAL A 458 9.03 8.80 -15.34
N LEU A 459 8.36 9.93 -15.62
CA LEU A 459 7.02 10.19 -15.12
C LEU A 459 6.00 9.20 -15.72
N ASP A 460 6.04 8.94 -17.02
CA ASP A 460 5.12 8.01 -17.69
C ASP A 460 5.16 6.59 -17.08
N GLY A 461 6.37 6.04 -16.89
CA GLY A 461 6.55 4.75 -16.22
C GLY A 461 6.07 4.77 -14.75
N HIS A 462 6.22 5.90 -14.05
CA HIS A 462 5.72 6.07 -12.68
C HIS A 462 4.19 6.08 -12.62
N LEU A 463 3.53 6.82 -13.51
CA LEU A 463 2.07 6.89 -13.61
C LEU A 463 1.46 5.53 -13.97
N THR A 464 2.10 4.80 -14.89
CA THR A 464 1.68 3.43 -15.26
C THR A 464 1.74 2.49 -14.07
N ALA A 465 2.83 2.52 -13.28
CA ALA A 465 2.95 1.70 -12.09
C ALA A 465 1.88 2.03 -11.03
N TRP A 466 1.56 3.32 -10.80
CA TRP A 466 0.51 3.71 -9.88
C TRP A 466 -0.90 3.30 -10.33
N THR A 467 -1.16 3.33 -11.64
CA THR A 467 -2.43 2.84 -12.19
C THR A 467 -2.66 1.37 -11.81
N HIS A 468 -1.67 0.50 -12.00
CA HIS A 468 -1.75 -0.91 -11.60
C HIS A 468 -1.88 -1.12 -10.08
N LEU A 469 -1.31 -0.22 -9.27
CA LEU A 469 -1.44 -0.29 -7.81
C LEU A 469 -2.86 0.07 -7.36
N TRP A 470 -3.43 1.14 -7.91
CA TRP A 470 -4.78 1.60 -7.57
C TRP A 470 -5.88 0.60 -7.96
N GLU A 471 -5.71 -0.14 -9.06
CA GLU A 471 -6.61 -1.24 -9.43
C GLU A 471 -6.77 -2.28 -8.29
N ARG A 472 -5.71 -2.52 -7.52
CA ARG A 472 -5.69 -3.50 -6.42
C ARG A 472 -6.07 -2.91 -5.06
N LEU A 473 -6.03 -1.59 -4.92
CA LEU A 473 -6.22 -0.88 -3.65
C LEU A 473 -7.53 -0.13 -3.53
N SER A 474 -8.19 0.15 -4.66
CA SER A 474 -9.40 0.98 -4.70
C SER A 474 -10.43 0.58 -3.64
N ILE A 475 -10.90 1.57 -2.89
CA ILE A 475 -12.04 1.45 -1.99
C ILE A 475 -12.95 2.61 -2.37
N GLU A 476 -14.09 2.28 -2.95
CA GLU A 476 -15.01 3.26 -3.51
C GLU A 476 -16.36 3.19 -2.79
N PHE A 477 -16.91 4.36 -2.48
CA PHE A 477 -18.24 4.58 -1.91
C PHE A 477 -18.71 6.02 -2.22
N ASP A 478 -20.02 6.23 -2.24
CA ASP A 478 -20.63 7.46 -2.76
C ASP A 478 -20.72 8.58 -1.70
N ASP A 479 -20.86 9.84 -2.13
CA ASP A 479 -21.24 11.04 -1.35
C ASP A 479 -20.33 11.52 -0.19
N PHE A 480 -19.08 11.05 -0.09
CA PHE A 480 -18.13 11.44 0.98
C PHE A 480 -16.71 11.73 0.45
N SER A 481 -16.56 12.80 -0.33
CA SER A 481 -15.30 13.10 -1.04
C SER A 481 -14.11 13.37 -0.10
N ASP A 482 -14.32 14.01 1.05
CA ASP A 482 -13.21 14.33 1.95
C ASP A 482 -12.68 13.06 2.64
N GLU A 483 -13.58 12.18 3.06
CA GLU A 483 -13.22 10.90 3.66
C GLU A 483 -12.52 9.99 2.65
N VAL A 484 -13.04 9.88 1.43
CA VAL A 484 -12.38 9.12 0.36
C VAL A 484 -10.98 9.68 0.06
N ARG A 485 -10.81 11.01 0.07
CA ARG A 485 -9.50 11.65 -0.14
C ARG A 485 -8.50 11.25 0.95
N ILE A 486 -8.90 11.32 2.21
CA ILE A 486 -8.02 10.94 3.33
C ILE A 486 -7.72 9.44 3.30
N LEU A 487 -8.69 8.60 2.96
CA LEU A 487 -8.47 7.16 2.81
C LEU A 487 -7.45 6.85 1.70
N ARG A 488 -7.53 7.56 0.57
CA ARG A 488 -6.54 7.48 -0.52
C ARG A 488 -5.17 7.96 -0.08
N LEU A 489 -5.08 9.04 0.72
CA LEU A 489 -3.82 9.48 1.32
C LEU A 489 -3.21 8.39 2.23
N HIS A 490 -4.01 7.72 3.06
CA HIS A 490 -3.54 6.63 3.92
C HIS A 490 -3.02 5.43 3.12
N LEU A 491 -3.73 5.04 2.05
CA LEU A 491 -3.30 3.98 1.13
C LEU A 491 -2.01 4.36 0.38
N LEU A 492 -1.90 5.63 -0.04
CA LEU A 492 -0.70 6.17 -0.68
C LEU A 492 0.50 6.07 0.25
N HIS A 493 0.41 6.60 1.48
CA HIS A 493 1.52 6.58 2.44
C HIS A 493 1.91 5.16 2.89
N LEU A 494 0.94 4.23 2.94
CA LEU A 494 1.22 2.81 3.13
C LEU A 494 2.15 2.30 2.02
N LEU A 495 1.81 2.55 0.75
CA LEU A 495 2.64 2.12 -0.38
C LEU A 495 3.94 2.90 -0.56
N GLN A 496 4.01 4.16 -0.14
CA GLN A 496 5.26 4.91 -0.14
C GLN A 496 6.25 4.37 0.90
N THR A 497 5.74 3.74 1.97
CA THR A 497 6.56 3.06 2.99
C THR A 497 6.90 1.63 2.61
N VAL A 498 5.91 0.84 2.17
CA VAL A 498 6.07 -0.57 1.80
C VAL A 498 5.32 -0.87 0.50
N SER A 499 6.07 -1.23 -0.54
CA SER A 499 5.56 -1.40 -1.91
C SER A 499 6.05 -2.72 -2.50
N PRO A 500 5.68 -3.06 -3.76
CA PRO A 500 6.33 -4.16 -4.46
C PRO A 500 7.87 -4.09 -4.49
N ASN A 501 8.46 -2.89 -4.44
CA ASN A 501 9.91 -2.69 -4.38
C ASN A 501 10.53 -3.11 -3.03
N THR A 502 9.70 -3.36 -2.01
CA THR A 502 10.12 -3.85 -0.69
C THR A 502 10.21 -5.38 -0.64
N ALA A 503 9.67 -6.09 -1.65
CA ALA A 503 9.51 -7.55 -1.61
C ALA A 503 10.84 -8.33 -1.46
N ASP A 504 11.96 -7.79 -1.91
CA ASP A 504 13.28 -8.42 -1.80
C ASP A 504 14.18 -7.75 -0.75
N LEU A 505 13.70 -6.71 -0.07
CA LEU A 505 14.47 -5.98 0.93
C LEU A 505 14.42 -6.69 2.29
N ASP A 506 15.53 -6.63 3.01
CA ASP A 506 15.59 -7.10 4.39
C ASP A 506 15.16 -6.00 5.38
N VAL A 507 13.85 -5.75 5.46
CA VAL A 507 13.25 -4.65 6.23
C VAL A 507 11.92 -5.04 6.88
N GLY A 508 11.61 -4.44 8.03
CA GLY A 508 10.27 -4.45 8.63
C GLY A 508 9.51 -3.16 8.35
N VAL A 509 8.41 -2.91 9.08
CA VAL A 509 7.59 -1.70 8.88
C VAL A 509 7.80 -0.69 10.01
N PRO A 510 8.41 0.47 9.75
CA PRO A 510 8.57 1.52 10.76
C PRO A 510 7.22 2.06 11.24
N ALA A 511 7.07 2.27 12.55
CA ALA A 511 5.83 2.80 13.13
C ALA A 511 5.46 4.22 12.63
N ARG A 512 6.44 4.95 12.07
CA ARG A 512 6.26 6.29 11.49
C ARG A 512 6.49 6.38 9.98
N GLY A 513 6.47 5.22 9.31
CA GLY A 513 6.83 5.07 7.91
C GLY A 513 8.23 5.60 7.60
N LEU A 514 8.47 5.94 6.33
CA LEU A 514 9.69 6.65 5.89
C LEU A 514 9.49 8.18 5.82
N HIS A 515 8.66 8.72 6.72
CA HIS A 515 8.17 10.11 6.65
C HIS A 515 8.85 11.04 7.67
N GLY A 516 9.68 10.49 8.57
CA GLY A 516 10.38 11.22 9.60
C GLY A 516 11.12 10.32 10.60
N GLU A 517 11.49 10.89 11.74
CA GLU A 517 12.49 10.33 12.67
C GLU A 517 11.90 9.94 14.03
N ALA A 518 10.61 10.21 14.27
CA ALA A 518 9.94 9.75 15.48
C ALA A 518 10.02 8.21 15.59
N TYR A 519 10.17 7.73 16.83
CA TYR A 519 10.45 6.32 17.14
C TYR A 519 11.72 5.77 16.47
N ARG A 520 12.60 6.64 15.98
CA ARG A 520 13.89 6.28 15.37
C ARG A 520 13.76 5.34 14.17
N GLY A 521 12.57 5.25 13.57
CA GLY A 521 12.25 4.31 12.49
C GLY A 521 12.13 2.85 12.94
N HIS A 522 12.08 2.56 14.24
CA HIS A 522 11.98 1.19 14.76
C HIS A 522 10.65 0.51 14.41
N ILE A 523 10.70 -0.82 14.43
CA ILE A 523 9.63 -1.74 14.08
C ILE A 523 9.02 -2.32 15.35
N PHE A 524 7.70 -2.17 15.50
CA PHE A 524 6.89 -2.55 16.66
C PHE A 524 5.86 -3.61 16.27
N TRP A 525 4.86 -3.84 17.12
CA TRP A 525 3.69 -4.70 16.86
C TRP A 525 2.66 -4.11 15.88
N ASP A 526 2.91 -2.90 15.39
CA ASP A 526 2.11 -2.12 14.44
C ASP A 526 1.68 -2.92 13.18
N GLU A 527 2.41 -3.98 12.84
CA GLU A 527 2.04 -4.95 11.80
C GLU A 527 0.62 -5.54 11.96
N LEU A 528 0.08 -5.61 13.18
CA LEU A 528 -1.31 -6.03 13.44
C LEU A 528 -2.36 -5.17 12.74
N PHE A 529 -2.04 -3.91 12.46
CA PHE A 529 -2.94 -2.97 11.77
C PHE A 529 -2.64 -2.88 10.28
N ILE A 530 -1.41 -3.20 9.87
CA ILE A 530 -0.92 -3.02 8.50
C ILE A 530 -1.16 -4.27 7.66
N PHE A 531 -0.83 -5.45 8.18
CA PHE A 531 -0.92 -6.70 7.43
C PHE A 531 -2.34 -7.11 7.04
N PRO A 532 -3.42 -6.82 7.80
CA PRO A 532 -4.78 -7.08 7.33
C PRO A 532 -5.10 -6.39 5.99
N VAL A 533 -4.53 -5.21 5.74
CA VAL A 533 -4.68 -4.50 4.46
C VAL A 533 -3.81 -5.14 3.37
N LEU A 534 -2.54 -5.42 3.69
CA LEU A 534 -1.57 -5.94 2.71
C LEU A 534 -1.84 -7.40 2.32
N ASN A 535 -2.23 -8.27 3.25
CA ASN A 535 -2.49 -9.68 2.99
C ASN A 535 -3.50 -9.89 1.87
N LEU A 536 -4.55 -9.06 1.86
CA LEU A 536 -5.65 -9.13 0.91
C LEU A 536 -5.37 -8.37 -0.39
N ARG A 537 -4.17 -7.83 -0.63
CA ARG A 537 -3.86 -7.05 -1.85
C ARG A 537 -2.48 -7.37 -2.41
N PHE A 538 -1.46 -7.31 -1.55
CA PHE A 538 -0.06 -7.55 -1.88
C PHE A 538 0.58 -8.55 -0.91
N PRO A 539 0.13 -9.82 -0.89
CA PRO A 539 0.65 -10.81 0.05
C PRO A 539 2.17 -11.00 -0.06
N MET A 540 2.77 -10.81 -1.23
CA MET A 540 4.23 -10.90 -1.38
C MET A 540 5.00 -9.84 -0.58
N ILE A 541 4.43 -8.65 -0.37
CA ILE A 541 5.02 -7.65 0.53
C ILE A 541 5.00 -8.19 1.96
N THR A 542 3.85 -8.65 2.45
CA THR A 542 3.75 -9.23 3.80
C THR A 542 4.69 -10.41 3.99
N ARG A 543 4.84 -11.28 2.98
CA ARG A 543 5.79 -12.41 3.03
C ARG A 543 7.21 -11.94 3.29
N SER A 544 7.66 -10.87 2.62
CA SER A 544 8.98 -10.27 2.85
C SER A 544 9.11 -9.67 4.25
N LEU A 545 8.09 -8.94 4.71
CA LEU A 545 8.08 -8.33 6.05
C LEU A 545 8.07 -9.37 7.18
N LEU A 546 7.47 -10.54 6.94
CA LEU A 546 7.57 -11.70 7.85
C LEU A 546 8.95 -12.37 7.76
N ALA A 547 9.58 -12.39 6.57
CA ALA A 547 10.96 -12.87 6.43
C ALA A 547 11.95 -12.00 7.22
N TYR A 548 11.71 -10.69 7.34
CA TYR A 548 12.47 -9.83 8.26
C TYR A 548 12.44 -10.36 9.69
N ARG A 549 11.26 -10.69 10.24
CA ARG A 549 11.11 -11.29 11.58
C ARG A 549 11.82 -12.63 11.68
N TYR A 550 11.65 -13.49 10.67
CA TYR A 550 12.28 -14.80 10.63
C TYR A 550 13.81 -14.71 10.66
N ARG A 551 14.43 -13.79 9.93
CA ARG A 551 15.89 -13.57 9.96
C ARG A 551 16.41 -13.11 11.33
N ARG A 552 15.55 -12.55 12.18
CA ARG A 552 15.87 -12.14 13.57
C ARG A 552 15.46 -13.20 14.61
N LEU A 553 14.86 -14.31 14.18
CA LEU A 553 14.47 -15.40 15.07
C LEU A 553 15.65 -15.95 15.91
N PRO A 554 16.88 -16.10 15.38
CA PRO A 554 18.03 -16.50 16.20
C PRO A 554 18.32 -15.55 17.38
N GLU A 555 18.19 -14.24 17.16
CA GLU A 555 18.42 -13.23 18.20
C GLU A 555 17.29 -13.26 19.25
N ALA A 556 16.03 -13.38 18.81
CA ALA A 556 14.89 -13.55 19.71
C ALA A 556 15.02 -14.83 20.58
N ARG A 557 15.58 -15.92 20.03
CA ARG A 557 15.91 -17.13 20.79
C ARG A 557 17.04 -16.91 21.79
N HIS A 558 18.04 -16.12 21.42
CA HIS A 558 19.12 -15.75 22.34
C HIS A 558 18.58 -14.93 23.50
N ALA A 559 17.75 -13.92 23.21
CA ALA A 559 17.10 -13.08 24.20
C ALA A 559 16.24 -13.90 25.19
N ALA A 560 15.45 -14.85 24.69
CA ALA A 560 14.67 -15.76 25.54
C ALA A 560 15.57 -16.55 26.50
N ARG A 561 16.64 -17.18 25.98
CA ARG A 561 17.59 -17.94 26.80
C ARG A 561 18.30 -17.07 27.82
N ALA A 562 18.69 -15.85 27.44
CA ALA A 562 19.32 -14.90 28.35
C ALA A 562 18.37 -14.48 29.49
N ALA A 563 17.07 -14.44 29.23
CA ALA A 563 16.03 -14.21 30.22
C ALA A 563 15.64 -15.49 31.02
N GLY A 564 16.26 -16.64 30.74
CA GLY A 564 15.96 -17.91 31.44
C GLY A 564 14.77 -18.69 30.87
N HIS A 565 14.31 -18.32 29.67
CA HIS A 565 13.15 -18.92 29.00
C HIS A 565 13.55 -19.69 27.72
N ALA A 566 12.64 -20.50 27.21
CA ALA A 566 12.78 -21.18 25.92
C ALA A 566 12.06 -20.38 24.83
N GLY A 567 12.11 -20.84 23.58
CA GLY A 567 11.37 -20.19 22.49
C GLY A 567 12.03 -18.92 21.96
N ALA A 568 11.21 -18.04 21.40
CA ALA A 568 11.62 -16.75 20.84
C ALA A 568 10.97 -15.56 21.57
N MET A 569 11.81 -14.75 22.22
CA MET A 569 11.44 -13.47 22.84
C MET A 569 11.83 -12.34 21.88
N PHE A 570 10.92 -11.97 20.98
CA PHE A 570 11.16 -10.84 20.07
C PHE A 570 11.23 -9.52 20.85
N PRO A 571 12.08 -8.57 20.43
CA PRO A 571 12.21 -7.28 21.09
C PRO A 571 10.95 -6.42 20.89
N TRP A 572 10.62 -5.58 21.86
CA TRP A 572 9.55 -4.59 21.74
C TRP A 572 9.84 -3.57 20.64
N GLN A 573 11.08 -3.05 20.60
CA GLN A 573 11.58 -2.22 19.51
C GLN A 573 12.64 -2.98 18.75
N SER A 574 12.37 -3.23 17.47
CA SER A 574 13.30 -3.90 16.57
C SER A 574 13.85 -2.93 15.53
N GLY A 575 15.10 -3.14 15.13
CA GLY A 575 15.77 -2.36 14.11
C GLY A 575 16.58 -3.26 13.17
N SER A 576 17.90 -3.08 13.14
CA SER A 576 18.78 -3.75 12.19
C SER A 576 18.97 -5.26 12.45
N ASP A 577 19.46 -5.64 13.63
CA ASP A 577 19.94 -7.00 13.93
C ASP A 577 18.97 -7.86 14.77
N GLY A 578 17.93 -7.23 15.34
CA GLY A 578 16.90 -7.91 16.11
C GLY A 578 17.09 -7.92 17.62
N ARG A 579 18.11 -7.25 18.14
CA ARG A 579 18.23 -7.03 19.59
C ARG A 579 17.18 -5.99 20.06
N GLU A 580 17.02 -5.86 21.37
CA GLU A 580 16.12 -4.88 21.97
C GLU A 580 16.67 -3.45 21.83
N GLU A 581 15.91 -2.58 21.15
CA GLU A 581 16.25 -1.16 20.98
C GLU A 581 15.42 -0.23 21.89
N SER A 582 14.55 -0.79 22.74
CA SER A 582 13.86 0.01 23.75
C SER A 582 14.86 0.63 24.70
N GLN A 583 14.64 1.91 25.03
CA GLN A 583 15.48 2.59 25.99
C GLN A 583 15.30 1.96 27.38
N ARG A 584 16.33 2.05 28.22
CA ARG A 584 16.28 1.62 29.63
C ARG A 584 15.78 2.72 30.57
N LEU A 585 15.90 3.97 30.11
CA LEU A 585 15.49 5.17 30.83
C LEU A 585 14.74 6.07 29.87
N HIS A 586 13.71 6.74 30.35
CA HIS A 586 12.98 7.75 29.59
C HIS A 586 12.96 9.09 30.33
N LEU A 587 13.14 10.19 29.60
CA LEU A 587 13.00 11.53 30.14
C LEU A 587 11.52 11.93 30.15
N ASN A 588 11.00 12.35 31.29
CA ASN A 588 9.73 13.10 31.34
C ASN A 588 10.02 14.60 31.11
N PRO A 589 9.62 15.18 29.96
CA PRO A 589 9.88 16.58 29.67
C PRO A 589 9.12 17.56 30.59
N ARG A 590 8.08 17.12 31.30
CA ARG A 590 7.31 17.97 32.22
C ARG A 590 8.02 18.18 33.55
N SER A 591 8.59 17.11 34.12
CA SER A 591 9.32 17.15 35.39
C SER A 591 10.82 17.31 35.22
N GLY A 592 11.37 17.00 34.04
CA GLY A 592 12.80 16.94 33.76
C GLY A 592 13.50 15.70 34.33
N ARG A 593 12.74 14.71 34.85
CA ARG A 593 13.30 13.51 35.50
C ARG A 593 13.45 12.34 34.53
N TRP A 594 14.50 11.54 34.77
CA TRP A 594 14.74 10.28 34.07
C TRP A 594 14.19 9.12 34.89
N ASN A 595 13.26 8.37 34.31
CA ASN A 595 12.59 7.24 34.96
C ASN A 595 12.94 5.93 34.25
N PRO A 596 12.91 4.78 34.95
CA PRO A 596 13.04 3.46 34.34
C PRO A 596 12.02 3.26 33.22
N ASP A 597 12.47 2.68 32.11
CA ASP A 597 11.58 2.26 31.02
C ASP A 597 11.48 0.73 31.02
N ALA A 598 10.28 0.24 31.31
CA ALA A 598 9.98 -1.18 31.43
C ALA A 598 9.42 -1.79 30.14
N SER A 599 9.38 -1.04 29.02
CA SER A 599 8.73 -1.45 27.77
C SER A 599 9.20 -2.79 27.20
N ALA A 600 10.43 -3.21 27.49
CA ALA A 600 10.95 -4.52 27.10
C ALA A 600 10.16 -5.72 27.70
N ARG A 601 9.34 -5.48 28.74
CA ARG A 601 8.41 -6.47 29.31
C ARG A 601 7.12 -6.64 28.49
N ALA A 602 6.91 -5.86 27.43
CA ALA A 602 5.77 -5.97 26.52
C ALA A 602 5.92 -7.16 25.56
N HIS A 603 5.99 -8.37 26.13
CA HIS A 603 6.26 -9.61 25.39
C HIS A 603 5.18 -9.99 24.37
N HIS A 604 4.01 -9.32 24.42
CA HIS A 604 2.95 -9.51 23.44
C HIS A 604 3.32 -9.07 22.01
N ILE A 605 4.50 -8.49 21.78
CA ILE A 605 5.08 -8.38 20.44
C ILE A 605 5.24 -9.76 19.78
N GLY A 606 5.63 -10.81 20.53
CA GLY A 606 5.71 -12.18 20.01
C GLY A 606 4.35 -12.68 19.52
N VAL A 607 3.28 -12.37 20.26
CA VAL A 607 1.89 -12.66 19.84
C VAL A 607 1.58 -12.00 18.50
N ALA A 608 1.95 -10.73 18.31
CA ALA A 608 1.72 -10.03 17.06
C ALA A 608 2.40 -10.73 15.88
N VAL A 609 3.67 -11.13 16.05
CA VAL A 609 4.45 -11.85 15.04
C VAL A 609 3.80 -13.19 14.67
N ALA A 610 3.41 -13.99 15.66
CA ALA A 610 2.75 -15.28 15.41
C ALA A 610 1.35 -15.11 14.79
N TYR A 611 0.58 -14.12 15.23
CA TYR A 611 -0.72 -13.79 14.67
C TYR A 611 -0.63 -13.37 13.20
N SER A 612 0.30 -12.48 12.89
CA SER A 612 0.62 -12.03 11.54
C SER A 612 0.98 -13.19 10.61
N ALA A 613 1.87 -14.09 11.05
CA ALA A 613 2.28 -15.27 10.29
C ALA A 613 1.11 -16.22 9.99
N TRP A 614 0.27 -16.49 11.00
CA TRP A 614 -0.90 -17.35 10.84
C TRP A 614 -1.95 -16.72 9.91
N LYS A 615 -2.25 -15.43 10.07
CA LYS A 615 -3.22 -14.72 9.23
C LYS A 615 -2.74 -14.60 7.79
N PHE A 616 -1.44 -14.43 7.56
CA PHE A 616 -0.85 -14.50 6.22
C PHE A 616 -1.18 -15.85 5.56
N TYR A 617 -0.90 -16.97 6.24
CA TYR A 617 -1.23 -18.30 5.72
C TYR A 617 -2.74 -18.48 5.48
N GLN A 618 -3.60 -18.03 6.41
CA GLN A 618 -5.06 -18.16 6.24
C GLN A 618 -5.58 -17.42 5.00
N VAL A 619 -4.98 -16.28 4.66
CA VAL A 619 -5.35 -15.48 3.47
C VAL A 619 -4.79 -16.08 2.18
N THR A 620 -3.53 -16.53 2.18
CA THR A 620 -2.84 -16.96 0.95
C THR A 620 -3.01 -18.45 0.65
N GLY A 621 -3.16 -19.28 1.68
CA GLY A 621 -3.02 -20.73 1.56
C GLY A 621 -1.59 -21.19 1.22
N ASP A 622 -0.58 -20.33 1.42
CA ASP A 622 0.81 -20.60 1.03
C ASP A 622 1.46 -21.62 1.99
N LEU A 623 1.34 -22.90 1.64
CA LEU A 623 1.92 -24.00 2.40
C LEU A 623 3.46 -24.00 2.34
N ALA A 624 4.07 -23.52 1.27
CA ALA A 624 5.53 -23.43 1.17
C ALA A 624 6.08 -22.42 2.19
N TYR A 625 5.45 -21.25 2.29
CA TYR A 625 5.76 -20.30 3.38
C TYR A 625 5.60 -20.93 4.76
N LEU A 626 4.51 -21.67 4.99
CA LEU A 626 4.25 -22.28 6.30
C LEU A 626 5.32 -23.32 6.66
N ILE A 627 5.75 -24.14 5.68
CA ILE A 627 6.83 -25.13 5.84
C ILE A 627 8.16 -24.45 6.12
N ASP A 628 8.54 -23.47 5.30
CA ASP A 628 9.91 -22.93 5.30
C ASP A 628 10.14 -21.86 6.39
N TYR A 629 9.08 -21.18 6.85
CA TYR A 629 9.21 -20.03 7.74
C TYR A 629 8.11 -19.96 8.82
N GLY A 630 6.84 -20.05 8.41
CA GLY A 630 5.70 -19.68 9.24
C GLY A 630 5.52 -20.59 10.46
N ALA A 631 5.64 -21.91 10.28
CA ALA A 631 5.45 -22.86 11.37
C ALA A 631 6.51 -22.70 12.45
N GLU A 632 7.80 -22.60 12.08
CA GLU A 632 8.90 -22.41 13.02
C GLU A 632 8.72 -21.12 13.85
N LEU A 633 8.34 -20.02 13.19
CA LEU A 633 8.09 -18.73 13.83
C LEU A 633 6.98 -18.83 14.88
N ILE A 634 5.83 -19.40 14.52
CA ILE A 634 4.67 -19.54 15.42
C ILE A 634 5.00 -20.48 16.59
N VAL A 635 5.68 -21.59 16.31
CA VAL A 635 6.07 -22.61 17.29
C VAL A 635 7.06 -22.04 18.31
N GLU A 636 8.06 -21.27 17.90
CA GLU A 636 9.03 -20.71 18.85
C GLU A 636 8.43 -19.60 19.72
N VAL A 637 7.49 -18.81 19.20
CA VAL A 637 6.73 -17.86 20.03
C VAL A 637 5.85 -18.62 21.03
N ALA A 638 5.14 -19.68 20.61
CA ALA A 638 4.33 -20.50 21.51
C ALA A 638 5.19 -21.11 22.64
N ARG A 639 6.36 -21.64 22.28
CA ARG A 639 7.33 -22.21 23.22
C ARG A 639 7.79 -21.17 24.26
N PHE A 640 7.99 -19.92 23.85
CA PHE A 640 8.33 -18.85 24.79
C PHE A 640 7.22 -18.63 25.81
N PHE A 641 5.98 -18.43 25.38
CA PHE A 641 4.86 -18.23 26.31
C PHE A 641 4.59 -19.44 27.21
N VAL A 642 4.75 -20.67 26.70
CA VAL A 642 4.67 -21.88 27.53
C VAL A 642 5.77 -21.89 28.59
N SER A 643 7.01 -21.52 28.23
CA SER A 643 8.12 -21.47 29.18
C SER A 643 8.06 -20.30 30.17
N LEU A 644 7.30 -19.25 29.83
CA LEU A 644 7.03 -18.10 30.70
C LEU A 644 5.91 -18.40 31.70
N ALA A 645 4.99 -19.31 31.36
CA ALA A 645 3.84 -19.65 32.18
C ALA A 645 4.25 -20.49 33.41
N GLY A 646 3.96 -20.00 34.61
CA GLY A 646 4.09 -20.74 35.86
C GLY A 646 2.78 -21.44 36.22
N TYR A 647 2.83 -22.59 36.90
CA TYR A 647 1.62 -23.26 37.41
C TYR A 647 1.34 -22.84 38.86
N ASP A 648 0.11 -22.44 39.14
CA ASP A 648 -0.43 -22.18 40.47
C ASP A 648 -1.21 -23.42 40.93
N ASP A 649 -0.69 -24.10 41.96
CA ASP A 649 -1.27 -25.32 42.52
C ASP A 649 -2.60 -25.08 43.24
N GLU A 650 -2.83 -23.89 43.81
CA GLU A 650 -4.05 -23.58 44.55
C GLU A 650 -5.23 -23.32 43.58
N ARG A 651 -4.95 -22.64 42.48
CA ARG A 651 -5.93 -22.33 41.42
C ARG A 651 -6.06 -23.47 40.40
N GLU A 652 -5.12 -24.40 40.40
CA GLU A 652 -4.91 -25.41 39.36
C GLU A 652 -4.81 -24.83 37.95
N ARG A 653 -4.14 -23.67 37.81
CA ARG A 653 -4.09 -22.88 36.59
C ARG A 653 -2.68 -22.38 36.28
N PHE A 654 -2.43 -22.06 35.01
CA PHE A 654 -1.21 -21.42 34.57
C PHE A 654 -1.35 -19.90 34.59
N GLU A 655 -0.26 -19.21 34.94
CA GLU A 655 -0.20 -17.77 35.11
C GLU A 655 1.03 -17.20 34.38
N ILE A 656 0.88 -16.01 33.81
CA ILE A 656 1.99 -15.25 33.22
C ILE A 656 2.16 -13.98 34.04
N LYS A 657 3.36 -13.76 34.58
CA LYS A 657 3.66 -12.73 35.58
C LYS A 657 4.70 -11.72 35.08
N GLY A 658 4.68 -10.51 35.63
CA GLY A 658 5.70 -9.49 35.39
C GLY A 658 5.79 -8.99 33.95
N VAL A 659 4.66 -8.92 33.25
CA VAL A 659 4.56 -8.46 31.85
C VAL A 659 3.99 -7.05 31.75
N ILE A 660 4.10 -6.44 30.58
CA ILE A 660 3.33 -5.24 30.22
C ILE A 660 2.34 -5.64 29.12
N GLY A 661 1.06 -5.28 29.30
CA GLY A 661 0.02 -5.45 28.27
C GLY A 661 0.06 -4.31 27.25
N PRO A 662 -0.83 -4.32 26.24
CA PRO A 662 -0.97 -3.19 25.33
C PRO A 662 -1.14 -1.83 26.03
N ASP A 663 -1.78 -1.78 27.19
CA ASP A 663 -1.85 -0.56 27.99
C ASP A 663 -0.54 -0.30 28.77
N GLU A 664 0.39 0.39 28.11
CA GLU A 664 1.71 0.72 28.65
C GLU A 664 1.71 1.64 29.89
N PHE A 665 0.57 2.21 30.31
CA PHE A 665 0.52 2.92 31.59
C PHE A 665 0.77 1.99 32.77
N HIS A 666 0.34 0.73 32.67
CA HIS A 666 0.49 -0.25 33.72
C HIS A 666 1.84 -0.96 33.61
N SER A 667 2.89 -0.28 34.05
CA SER A 667 4.26 -0.80 34.08
C SER A 667 4.54 -1.67 35.32
N GLY A 668 3.64 -1.68 36.30
CA GLY A 668 3.72 -2.51 37.50
C GLY A 668 2.56 -2.24 38.46
N TYR A 669 2.66 -2.77 39.67
CA TYR A 669 1.71 -2.46 40.75
C TYR A 669 2.12 -1.18 41.50
N PRO A 670 1.21 -0.47 42.20
CA PRO A 670 1.54 0.72 42.99
C PRO A 670 2.69 0.53 44.01
N THR A 671 2.85 -0.68 44.52
CA THR A 671 3.90 -1.02 45.50
C THR A 671 5.22 -1.47 44.86
N ALA A 672 5.21 -1.74 43.56
CA ALA A 672 6.33 -2.25 42.78
C ALA A 672 6.21 -1.75 41.32
N PRO A 673 6.35 -0.44 41.08
CA PRO A 673 6.27 0.12 39.73
C PRO A 673 7.40 -0.44 38.87
N TYR A 674 7.18 -0.58 37.57
CA TYR A 674 8.15 -1.09 36.57
C TYR A 674 8.49 -2.59 36.63
N ASP A 675 7.98 -3.33 37.62
CA ASP A 675 8.20 -4.79 37.74
C ASP A 675 7.24 -5.63 36.85
N GLY A 676 6.32 -4.97 36.15
CA GLY A 676 5.27 -5.60 35.35
C GLY A 676 4.04 -5.98 36.16
N ILE A 677 2.96 -6.30 35.44
CA ILE A 677 1.67 -6.75 35.96
C ILE A 677 1.50 -8.25 35.73
N ASP A 678 0.63 -8.86 36.54
CA ASP A 678 0.36 -10.29 36.45
C ASP A 678 -0.97 -10.56 35.73
N ASN A 679 -0.98 -11.64 34.95
CA ASN A 679 -2.17 -12.18 34.31
C ASN A 679 -2.94 -11.16 33.45
N ASN A 680 -2.21 -10.34 32.68
CA ASN A 680 -2.81 -9.46 31.69
C ASN A 680 -3.70 -10.29 30.73
N ALA A 681 -4.99 -9.95 30.66
CA ALA A 681 -5.97 -10.78 29.98
C ALA A 681 -5.71 -10.88 28.47
N TYR A 682 -5.29 -9.78 27.82
CA TYR A 682 -4.89 -9.81 26.41
C TYR A 682 -3.74 -10.80 26.19
N THR A 683 -2.67 -10.68 26.97
CA THR A 683 -1.49 -11.54 26.89
C THR A 683 -1.84 -13.01 27.12
N ASN A 684 -2.58 -13.32 28.19
CA ASN A 684 -2.94 -14.70 28.53
C ASN A 684 -3.83 -15.35 27.47
N VAL A 685 -4.89 -14.67 27.03
CA VAL A 685 -5.83 -15.21 26.02
C VAL A 685 -5.12 -15.39 24.67
N MET A 686 -4.31 -14.41 24.25
CA MET A 686 -3.59 -14.52 22.99
C MET A 686 -2.43 -15.51 23.03
N ALA A 687 -1.78 -15.72 24.18
CA ALA A 687 -0.80 -16.80 24.35
C ALA A 687 -1.45 -18.17 24.10
N VAL A 688 -2.65 -18.39 24.65
CA VAL A 688 -3.45 -19.60 24.39
C VAL A 688 -3.79 -19.73 22.90
N TRP A 689 -4.20 -18.63 22.26
CA TRP A 689 -4.45 -18.62 20.82
C TRP A 689 -3.19 -19.02 20.03
N VAL A 690 -2.02 -18.46 20.34
CA VAL A 690 -0.75 -18.78 19.67
C VAL A 690 -0.37 -20.24 19.86
N ILE A 691 -0.52 -20.78 21.08
CA ILE A 691 -0.26 -22.20 21.36
C ILE A 691 -1.16 -23.10 20.50
N MET A 692 -2.45 -22.78 20.41
CA MET A 692 -3.38 -23.52 19.56
C MET A 692 -2.99 -23.45 18.08
N ARG A 693 -2.62 -22.25 17.60
CA ARG A 693 -2.18 -22.07 16.20
C ARG A 693 -0.84 -22.74 15.89
N ALA A 694 0.06 -22.87 16.86
CA ALA A 694 1.29 -23.65 16.70
C ALA A 694 0.98 -25.14 16.50
N LEU A 695 0.04 -25.69 17.29
CA LEU A 695 -0.41 -27.08 17.13
C LEU A 695 -1.12 -27.29 15.79
N ASP A 696 -1.97 -26.34 15.37
CA ASP A 696 -2.63 -26.38 14.07
C ASP A 696 -1.62 -26.32 12.92
N ALA A 697 -0.63 -25.41 12.98
CA ALA A 697 0.43 -25.29 11.99
C ALA A 697 1.21 -26.62 11.85
N LEU A 698 1.63 -27.23 12.96
CA LEU A 698 2.31 -28.53 12.96
C LEU A 698 1.46 -29.65 12.35
N ASN A 699 0.13 -29.60 12.52
CA ASN A 699 -0.79 -30.59 11.93
C ASN A 699 -1.04 -30.35 10.44
N LEU A 700 -0.90 -29.12 9.96
CA LEU A 700 -1.03 -28.77 8.54
C LEU A 700 0.21 -29.12 7.72
N LEU A 701 1.38 -29.21 8.35
CA LEU A 701 2.61 -29.60 7.66
C LEU A 701 2.52 -31.03 7.13
N PRO A 702 3.00 -31.30 5.89
CA PRO A 702 3.23 -32.67 5.44
C PRO A 702 4.12 -33.42 6.44
N LEU A 703 3.84 -34.71 6.65
CA LEU A 703 4.50 -35.49 7.69
C LEU A 703 6.04 -35.41 7.66
N PRO A 704 6.74 -35.51 6.51
CA PRO A 704 8.20 -35.36 6.47
C PRO A 704 8.66 -33.99 7.01
N ASN A 705 8.09 -32.90 6.49
CA ASN A 705 8.44 -31.54 6.94
C ASN A 705 8.13 -31.31 8.42
N ARG A 706 7.03 -31.90 8.91
CA ARG A 706 6.70 -31.87 10.34
C ARG A 706 7.77 -32.56 11.18
N LEU A 707 8.23 -33.74 10.76
CA LEU A 707 9.25 -34.48 11.50
C LEU A 707 10.59 -33.74 11.48
N ASP A 708 11.00 -33.22 10.33
CA ASP A 708 12.22 -32.42 10.19
C ASP A 708 12.20 -31.19 11.12
N LEU A 709 11.07 -30.48 11.19
CA LEU A 709 10.92 -29.32 12.08
C LEU A 709 10.92 -29.71 13.56
N LEU A 710 10.25 -30.80 13.93
CA LEU A 710 10.25 -31.27 15.32
C LEU A 710 11.66 -31.70 15.76
N GLU A 711 12.42 -32.36 14.87
CA GLU A 711 13.81 -32.76 15.12
C GLU A 711 14.73 -31.53 15.24
N SER A 712 14.66 -30.59 14.30
CA SER A 712 15.51 -29.40 14.29
C SER A 712 15.30 -28.51 15.52
N LEU A 713 14.05 -28.43 16.01
CA LEU A 713 13.71 -27.69 17.22
C LEU A 713 13.84 -28.50 18.51
N GLY A 714 14.16 -29.80 18.43
CA GLY A 714 14.16 -30.70 19.57
C GLY A 714 12.82 -30.74 20.32
N LEU A 715 11.69 -30.60 19.60
CA LEU A 715 10.34 -30.68 20.17
C LEU A 715 9.94 -32.13 20.40
N HIS A 716 9.41 -32.43 21.58
CA HIS A 716 9.04 -33.80 21.95
C HIS A 716 7.55 -33.91 22.24
N SER A 717 6.99 -35.12 22.14
CA SER A 717 5.56 -35.35 22.40
C SER A 717 5.12 -34.93 23.81
N ALA A 718 6.01 -35.10 24.81
CA ALA A 718 5.73 -34.66 26.19
C ALA A 718 5.62 -33.13 26.31
N GLU A 719 6.45 -32.40 25.56
CA GLU A 719 6.40 -30.94 25.52
C GLU A 719 5.09 -30.47 24.86
N LEU A 720 4.71 -31.04 23.70
CA LEU A 720 3.44 -30.72 23.05
C LEU A 720 2.21 -31.09 23.91
N ALA A 721 2.29 -32.16 24.69
CA ALA A 721 1.25 -32.50 25.65
C ALA A 721 1.14 -31.46 26.79
N HIS A 722 2.28 -30.92 27.24
CA HIS A 722 2.29 -29.81 28.19
C HIS A 722 1.70 -28.53 27.59
N TRP A 723 1.97 -28.22 26.32
CA TRP A 723 1.37 -27.09 25.61
C TRP A 723 -0.16 -27.19 25.60
N GLU A 724 -0.68 -28.40 25.35
CA GLU A 724 -2.12 -28.67 25.40
C GLU A 724 -2.70 -28.43 26.81
N GLN A 725 -1.97 -28.76 27.89
CA GLN A 725 -2.38 -28.45 29.27
C GLN A 725 -2.42 -26.94 29.54
N VAL A 726 -1.35 -26.22 29.18
CA VAL A 726 -1.27 -24.76 29.34
C VAL A 726 -2.42 -24.07 28.62
N SER A 727 -2.70 -24.47 27.37
CA SER A 727 -3.78 -23.90 26.55
C SER A 727 -5.21 -24.15 27.07
N ARG A 728 -5.39 -24.98 28.10
CA ARG A 728 -6.69 -25.32 28.71
C ARG A 728 -6.84 -24.78 30.13
N ARG A 729 -5.73 -24.43 30.78
CA ARG A 729 -5.70 -24.05 32.20
C ARG A 729 -5.08 -22.68 32.43
N MET A 730 -4.83 -21.87 31.40
CA MET A 730 -4.41 -20.48 31.57
C MET A 730 -5.45 -19.70 32.38
N TYR A 731 -5.01 -18.90 33.34
CA TYR A 731 -5.86 -18.03 34.15
C TYR A 731 -6.23 -16.76 33.38
N VAL A 732 -7.48 -16.33 33.51
CA VAL A 732 -7.98 -15.05 32.99
C VAL A 732 -8.75 -14.36 34.12
N PRO A 733 -8.36 -13.14 34.55
CA PRO A 733 -9.02 -12.45 35.64
C PRO A 733 -10.34 -11.81 35.19
N PHE A 734 -11.32 -11.72 36.10
CA PHE A 734 -12.61 -11.06 35.91
C PHE A 734 -12.96 -10.20 37.12
N HIS A 735 -13.61 -9.06 36.92
CA HIS A 735 -14.20 -8.23 37.97
C HIS A 735 -15.50 -7.59 37.46
N ASP A 736 -16.49 -7.35 38.34
CA ASP A 736 -17.74 -6.68 37.98
C ASP A 736 -18.45 -7.20 36.71
N GLY A 737 -18.29 -8.50 36.40
CA GLY A 737 -18.89 -9.13 35.22
C GLY A 737 -18.19 -8.80 33.89
N VAL A 738 -17.01 -8.17 33.90
CA VAL A 738 -16.15 -7.96 32.72
C VAL A 738 -14.83 -8.74 32.85
N ILE A 739 -14.16 -8.97 31.73
CA ILE A 739 -12.77 -9.47 31.75
C ILE A 739 -11.91 -8.37 32.34
N SER A 740 -11.14 -8.67 33.38
CA SER A 740 -10.24 -7.70 34.00
C SER A 740 -9.00 -7.49 33.13
N GLN A 741 -8.43 -6.29 33.15
CA GLN A 741 -7.26 -5.99 32.31
C GLN A 741 -6.05 -6.81 32.74
N PHE A 742 -5.88 -6.95 34.06
CA PHE A 742 -4.89 -7.77 34.72
C PHE A 742 -5.37 -8.05 36.14
N GLU A 743 -4.66 -8.92 36.85
CA GLU A 743 -5.04 -9.28 38.22
C GLU A 743 -5.01 -8.07 39.16
N GLY A 744 -6.10 -7.83 39.90
CA GLY A 744 -6.20 -6.69 40.82
C GLY A 744 -6.52 -5.33 40.17
N TYR A 745 -6.68 -5.24 38.84
CA TYR A 745 -7.09 -3.98 38.19
C TYR A 745 -8.42 -3.42 38.73
N GLY A 746 -9.37 -4.32 39.04
CA GLY A 746 -10.66 -3.98 39.64
C GLY A 746 -10.56 -3.28 41.00
N ASP A 747 -9.43 -3.40 41.70
CA ASP A 747 -9.20 -2.84 43.03
C ASP A 747 -8.48 -1.48 43.01
N LEU A 748 -8.00 -1.03 41.83
CA LEU A 748 -7.37 0.27 41.68
C LEU A 748 -8.37 1.43 41.88
N ALA A 749 -7.84 2.61 42.21
CA ALA A 749 -8.67 3.79 42.41
C ALA A 749 -9.26 4.30 41.09
N GLU A 750 -10.41 4.96 41.13
CA GLU A 750 -10.88 5.72 39.96
C GLU A 750 -10.08 7.03 39.82
N LEU A 751 -9.75 7.40 38.58
CA LEU A 751 -9.06 8.66 38.29
C LEU A 751 -10.05 9.84 38.25
N ASP A 752 -9.65 11.00 38.79
CA ASP A 752 -10.43 12.24 38.62
C ASP A 752 -10.19 12.86 37.23
N TRP A 753 -10.82 12.26 36.21
CA TRP A 753 -10.77 12.72 34.82
C TRP A 753 -11.22 14.17 34.66
N GLY A 754 -12.20 14.61 35.45
CA GLY A 754 -12.78 15.95 35.37
C GLY A 754 -11.78 17.03 35.80
N ARG A 755 -11.03 16.78 36.88
CA ARG A 755 -9.94 17.65 37.33
C ARG A 755 -8.86 17.78 36.26
N LEU A 756 -8.34 16.65 35.78
CA LEU A 756 -7.21 16.64 34.84
C LEU A 756 -7.57 17.30 33.51
N ARG A 757 -8.76 17.05 32.95
CA ARG A 757 -9.22 17.71 31.71
C ARG A 757 -9.34 19.23 31.87
N ARG A 758 -9.84 19.72 33.02
CA ARG A 758 -9.92 21.17 33.28
C ARG A 758 -8.54 21.82 33.45
N GLN A 759 -7.60 21.12 34.06
CA GLN A 759 -6.27 21.66 34.38
C GLN A 759 -5.30 21.63 33.18
N TYR A 760 -5.35 20.57 32.36
CA TYR A 760 -4.35 20.33 31.32
C TYR A 760 -4.90 20.40 29.89
N GLY A 761 -6.22 20.28 29.70
CA GLY A 761 -6.82 20.17 28.37
C GLY A 761 -6.50 18.83 27.71
N ASN A 762 -5.30 18.70 27.16
CA ASN A 762 -4.79 17.44 26.58
C ASN A 762 -4.20 16.55 27.69
N ILE A 763 -4.83 15.40 27.92
CA ILE A 763 -4.44 14.41 28.92
C ILE A 763 -3.91 13.10 28.31
N GLN A 764 -3.58 13.06 27.02
CA GLN A 764 -3.11 11.85 26.33
C GLN A 764 -1.88 11.23 27.00
N ARG A 765 -0.99 12.05 27.56
CA ARG A 765 0.21 11.61 28.32
C ARG A 765 0.00 11.70 29.83
N LEU A 766 -0.99 10.94 30.34
CA LEU A 766 -1.27 10.85 31.78
C LEU A 766 -0.04 10.42 32.57
N ASP A 767 0.73 9.46 32.03
CA ASP A 767 2.02 9.03 32.58
C ASP A 767 2.92 10.22 32.92
N ARG A 768 3.06 11.18 32.01
CA ARG A 768 3.92 12.36 32.21
C ARG A 768 3.30 13.40 33.12
N ILE A 769 1.96 13.51 33.12
CA ILE A 769 1.23 14.48 33.93
C ILE A 769 1.26 14.08 35.39
N LEU A 770 0.85 12.85 35.69
CA LEU A 770 0.78 12.34 37.06
C LEU A 770 2.18 12.23 37.67
N GLU A 771 3.16 11.77 36.89
CA GLU A 771 4.54 11.74 37.37
C GLU A 771 5.03 13.13 37.76
N ALA A 772 4.72 14.17 36.98
CA ALA A 772 5.08 15.55 37.32
C ALA A 772 4.30 16.13 38.51
N GLU A 773 3.18 15.51 38.91
CA GLU A 773 2.45 15.80 40.15
C GLU A 773 2.93 14.91 41.33
N ASP A 774 4.05 14.19 41.17
CA ASP A 774 4.61 13.20 42.11
C ASP A 774 3.61 12.08 42.45
N ASP A 775 2.82 11.69 41.46
CA ASP A 775 1.86 10.59 41.49
C ASP A 775 2.14 9.56 40.39
N ASP A 776 1.45 8.42 40.41
CA ASP A 776 1.67 7.32 39.47
C ASP A 776 0.35 6.82 38.87
N VAL A 777 0.31 6.67 37.54
CA VAL A 777 -0.84 6.15 36.81
C VAL A 777 -1.19 4.71 37.19
N ASN A 778 -0.20 3.91 37.64
CA ASN A 778 -0.39 2.52 38.10
C ASN A 778 -1.38 2.39 39.27
N ARG A 779 -1.72 3.50 39.95
CA ARG A 779 -2.67 3.55 41.08
C ARG A 779 -4.13 3.59 40.66
N TYR A 780 -4.39 3.84 39.37
CA TYR A 780 -5.71 4.18 38.87
C TYR A 780 -6.20 3.23 37.79
N LYS A 781 -7.52 3.08 37.72
CA LYS A 781 -8.22 2.44 36.59
C LYS A 781 -8.19 3.35 35.36
N ALA A 782 -7.02 3.51 34.75
CA ALA A 782 -6.81 4.43 33.64
C ALA A 782 -5.91 3.80 32.57
N SER A 783 -6.34 3.85 31.30
CA SER A 783 -5.63 3.21 30.20
C SER A 783 -5.12 4.21 29.16
N LYS A 784 -3.93 3.95 28.62
CA LYS A 784 -3.31 4.68 27.50
C LYS A 784 -4.03 4.35 26.19
N GLN A 785 -4.22 3.06 25.96
CA GLN A 785 -4.76 2.50 24.73
C GLN A 785 -5.58 1.24 25.01
N ALA A 786 -6.18 0.68 23.97
CA ALA A 786 -6.97 -0.54 24.09
C ALA A 786 -6.08 -1.71 24.54
N ASP A 787 -6.51 -2.43 25.58
CA ASP A 787 -5.86 -3.64 26.10
C ASP A 787 -6.81 -4.83 25.99
N VAL A 788 -7.77 -4.99 26.91
CA VAL A 788 -8.83 -6.02 26.80
C VAL A 788 -9.60 -5.90 25.50
N LEU A 789 -9.86 -4.66 25.05
CA LEU A 789 -10.57 -4.39 23.81
C LEU A 789 -9.79 -4.81 22.54
N MET A 790 -8.47 -5.04 22.63
CA MET A 790 -7.71 -5.64 21.54
C MET A 790 -8.15 -7.07 21.23
N LEU A 791 -8.67 -7.81 22.20
CA LEU A 791 -9.22 -9.15 21.96
C LEU A 791 -10.40 -9.09 20.98
N LEU A 792 -11.26 -8.08 21.09
CA LEU A 792 -12.41 -7.87 20.19
C LEU A 792 -12.03 -7.25 18.83
N TYR A 793 -10.82 -6.69 18.73
CA TYR A 793 -10.26 -6.19 17.48
C TYR A 793 -9.63 -7.31 16.64
N LEU A 794 -8.86 -8.19 17.28
CA LEU A 794 -8.18 -9.31 16.62
C LEU A 794 -9.10 -10.51 16.39
N LEU A 795 -10.00 -10.79 17.33
CA LEU A 795 -10.85 -11.98 17.32
C LEU A 795 -12.32 -11.56 17.12
N SER A 796 -13.07 -12.38 16.41
CA SER A 796 -14.53 -12.25 16.44
C SER A 796 -15.06 -12.61 17.83
N ALA A 797 -16.24 -12.10 18.18
CA ALA A 797 -16.88 -12.44 19.45
C ALA A 797 -17.13 -13.96 19.60
N ASP A 798 -17.24 -14.67 18.49
CA ASP A 798 -17.41 -16.13 18.45
C ASP A 798 -16.08 -16.82 18.78
N GLU A 799 -14.99 -16.42 18.11
CA GLU A 799 -13.64 -16.96 18.39
C GLU A 799 -13.19 -16.68 19.83
N LEU A 800 -13.45 -15.47 20.36
CA LEU A 800 -13.12 -15.14 21.75
C LEU A 800 -13.91 -16.03 22.74
N ARG A 801 -15.19 -16.28 22.48
CA ARG A 801 -16.00 -17.18 23.31
C ARG A 801 -15.49 -18.62 23.25
N GLU A 802 -15.13 -19.11 22.07
CA GLU A 802 -14.53 -20.45 21.91
C GLU A 802 -13.23 -20.59 22.73
N LEU A 803 -12.37 -19.57 22.76
CA LEU A 803 -11.15 -19.56 23.58
C LEU A 803 -11.47 -19.56 25.09
N LEU A 804 -12.41 -18.73 25.54
CA LEU A 804 -12.78 -18.65 26.94
C LEU A 804 -13.46 -19.94 27.42
N ASP A 805 -14.35 -20.52 26.61
CA ASP A 805 -15.01 -21.79 26.91
C ASP A 805 -13.97 -22.92 27.05
N ARG A 806 -12.93 -22.93 26.19
CA ARG A 806 -11.80 -23.87 26.31
C ARG A 806 -11.04 -23.74 27.64
N LEU A 807 -10.94 -22.54 28.18
CA LEU A 807 -10.30 -22.23 29.47
C LEU A 807 -11.24 -22.44 30.68
N GLY A 808 -12.50 -22.81 30.42
CA GLY A 808 -13.52 -23.02 31.44
C GLY A 808 -14.18 -21.72 31.93
N TYR A 809 -14.09 -20.63 31.17
CA TYR A 809 -14.76 -19.35 31.43
C TYR A 809 -15.92 -19.15 30.47
N ARG A 810 -16.99 -18.52 30.95
CA ARG A 810 -18.16 -18.21 30.13
C ARG A 810 -18.27 -16.70 29.92
N LEU A 811 -18.32 -16.28 28.66
CA LEU A 811 -18.61 -14.89 28.27
C LEU A 811 -19.95 -14.82 27.56
N LEU A 812 -20.93 -14.18 28.20
CA LEU A 812 -22.26 -13.97 27.66
C LEU A 812 -22.25 -12.83 26.63
N PRO A 813 -23.01 -12.92 25.52
CA PRO A 813 -23.04 -11.88 24.47
C PRO A 813 -23.33 -10.46 24.99
N GLU A 814 -24.21 -10.34 25.98
CA GLU A 814 -24.59 -9.07 26.62
C GLU A 814 -23.47 -8.43 27.45
N GLN A 815 -22.45 -9.20 27.86
CA GLN A 815 -21.30 -8.67 28.60
C GLN A 815 -20.32 -7.92 27.68
N VAL A 816 -20.36 -8.19 26.37
CA VAL A 816 -19.45 -7.53 25.41
C VAL A 816 -19.70 -6.01 25.37
N PRO A 817 -20.93 -5.50 25.14
CA PRO A 817 -21.18 -4.05 25.20
C PRO A 817 -20.81 -3.41 26.54
N ALA A 818 -21.11 -4.08 27.68
CA ALA A 818 -20.78 -3.55 29.00
C ALA A 818 -19.26 -3.41 29.22
N MET A 819 -18.48 -4.39 28.75
CA MET A 819 -17.02 -4.34 28.78
C MET A 819 -16.47 -3.22 27.90
N VAL A 820 -17.06 -3.01 26.73
CA VAL A 820 -16.72 -1.90 25.82
C VAL A 820 -16.91 -0.56 26.52
N ASP A 821 -18.09 -0.31 27.08
CA ASP A 821 -18.41 0.93 27.79
C ASP A 821 -17.51 1.15 29.01
N TYR A 822 -17.21 0.08 29.75
CA TYR A 822 -16.35 0.12 30.93
C TYR A 822 -14.94 0.64 30.63
N TYR A 823 -14.29 0.11 29.59
CA TYR A 823 -12.92 0.49 29.23
C TYR A 823 -12.85 1.80 28.44
N LEU A 824 -13.86 2.11 27.62
CA LEU A 824 -13.99 3.40 26.95
C LEU A 824 -14.01 4.56 27.94
N ALA A 825 -14.76 4.44 29.03
CA ALA A 825 -14.88 5.49 30.05
C ALA A 825 -13.55 5.78 30.77
N ARG A 826 -12.56 4.89 30.65
CA ARG A 826 -11.30 4.90 31.41
C ARG A 826 -10.06 5.04 30.52
N THR A 827 -10.22 5.38 29.25
CA THR A 827 -9.10 5.51 28.32
C THR A 827 -8.78 6.97 28.00
N SER A 828 -7.49 7.35 28.06
CA SER A 828 -7.02 8.71 27.75
C SER A 828 -6.76 8.94 26.25
N HIS A 829 -6.72 7.87 25.45
CA HIS A 829 -6.32 7.85 24.05
C HIS A 829 -4.91 8.38 23.80
N GLY A 830 -3.96 8.00 24.65
CA GLY A 830 -2.54 8.38 24.59
C GLY A 830 -1.73 7.83 23.42
N SER A 831 -2.38 7.12 22.49
CA SER A 831 -1.79 6.47 21.32
C SER A 831 -2.77 6.55 20.15
N THR A 832 -2.28 6.78 18.93
CA THR A 832 -3.16 6.81 17.74
C THR A 832 -3.84 5.47 17.50
N LEU A 833 -3.17 4.36 17.85
CA LEU A 833 -3.72 3.01 17.81
C LEU A 833 -4.98 2.86 18.69
N SER A 834 -5.01 3.58 19.82
CA SER A 834 -6.20 3.63 20.68
C SER A 834 -7.42 4.15 19.91
N GLY A 835 -7.26 5.22 19.12
CA GLY A 835 -8.34 5.79 18.33
C GLY A 835 -8.96 4.78 17.37
N VAL A 836 -8.13 4.02 16.64
CA VAL A 836 -8.59 2.99 15.70
C VAL A 836 -9.32 1.86 16.40
N VAL A 837 -8.75 1.31 17.48
CA VAL A 837 -9.34 0.14 18.16
C VAL A 837 -10.63 0.52 18.86
N HIS A 838 -10.68 1.66 19.53
CA HIS A 838 -11.93 2.13 20.15
C HIS A 838 -12.97 2.44 19.09
N THR A 839 -12.60 3.06 17.97
CA THR A 839 -13.51 3.27 16.83
C THR A 839 -14.05 1.95 16.30
N TRP A 840 -13.20 0.94 16.16
CA TRP A 840 -13.61 -0.40 15.72
C TRP A 840 -14.65 -1.01 16.64
N VAL A 841 -14.35 -1.02 17.93
CA VAL A 841 -15.19 -1.66 18.95
C VAL A 841 -16.49 -0.87 19.12
N LEU A 842 -16.43 0.46 19.15
CA LEU A 842 -17.59 1.36 19.14
C LEU A 842 -18.45 1.16 17.90
N ALA A 843 -17.85 1.05 16.71
CA ALA A 843 -18.58 0.81 15.47
C ALA A 843 -19.28 -0.55 15.49
N ARG A 844 -18.67 -1.59 16.06
CA ARG A 844 -19.31 -2.91 16.20
C ARG A 844 -20.41 -2.94 17.27
N ALA A 845 -20.24 -2.21 18.36
CA ALA A 845 -21.22 -2.13 19.46
C ALA A 845 -22.39 -1.18 19.16
N ASN A 846 -22.11 -0.06 18.48
CA ASN A 846 -23.05 1.02 18.16
C ASN A 846 -23.07 1.22 16.64
N ARG A 847 -23.65 0.23 15.96
CA ARG A 847 -23.65 0.14 14.50
C ARG A 847 -24.34 1.31 13.80
N ASP A 848 -25.26 1.98 14.48
CA ASP A 848 -25.96 3.20 14.06
C ASP A 848 -25.07 4.45 14.08
N ARG A 849 -24.03 4.48 14.92
CA ARG A 849 -23.07 5.60 15.04
C ARG A 849 -21.69 5.30 14.46
N ALA A 850 -21.50 4.14 13.84
CA ALA A 850 -20.22 3.66 13.32
C ALA A 850 -19.51 4.67 12.39
N LEU A 851 -20.27 5.41 11.58
CA LEU A 851 -19.71 6.42 10.67
C LEU A 851 -19.12 7.63 11.40
N GLU A 852 -19.75 8.09 12.49
CA GLU A 852 -19.25 9.19 13.31
C GLU A 852 -17.86 8.86 13.87
N PHE A 853 -17.70 7.64 14.40
CA PHE A 853 -16.43 7.17 14.93
C PHE A 853 -15.38 6.99 13.82
N PHE A 854 -15.78 6.46 12.66
CA PHE A 854 -14.89 6.34 11.51
C PHE A 854 -14.33 7.69 11.07
N GLN A 855 -15.18 8.72 10.92
CA GLN A 855 -14.76 10.06 10.54
C GLN A 855 -13.78 10.68 11.54
N GLN A 856 -13.94 10.40 12.84
CA GLN A 856 -13.01 10.85 13.87
C GLN A 856 -11.64 10.17 13.75
N ALA A 857 -11.61 8.84 13.55
CA ALA A 857 -10.37 8.11 13.35
C ALA A 857 -9.64 8.53 12.06
N LEU A 858 -10.39 8.79 10.99
CA LEU A 858 -9.83 9.17 9.69
C LEU A 858 -9.09 10.51 9.74
N LYS A 859 -9.61 11.47 10.51
CA LYS A 859 -9.04 12.83 10.60
C LYS A 859 -7.84 12.96 11.55
N SER A 860 -7.44 11.91 12.27
CA SER A 860 -6.45 12.02 13.36
C SER A 860 -5.08 12.52 12.92
N ASP A 861 -4.53 11.96 11.84
CA ASP A 861 -3.23 12.35 11.28
C ASP A 861 -3.33 13.65 10.48
N VAL A 862 -4.36 13.76 9.65
CA VAL A 862 -4.56 14.92 8.75
C VAL A 862 -4.78 16.23 9.52
N SER A 863 -5.52 16.18 10.62
CA SER A 863 -5.76 17.34 11.48
C SER A 863 -4.79 17.43 12.68
N ASP A 864 -3.78 16.56 12.73
CA ASP A 864 -2.77 16.47 13.79
C ASP A 864 -3.38 16.53 15.21
N ILE A 865 -4.44 15.75 15.44
CA ILE A 865 -5.28 15.83 16.65
C ILE A 865 -4.48 15.51 17.94
N GLN A 866 -3.34 14.82 17.82
CA GLN A 866 -2.44 14.53 18.95
C GLN A 866 -1.49 15.67 19.32
N GLY A 867 -1.40 16.71 18.48
CA GLY A 867 -0.59 17.91 18.73
C GLY A 867 0.89 17.75 18.41
N GLY A 868 1.30 18.16 17.21
CA GLY A 868 2.68 18.38 16.77
C GLY A 868 3.44 17.13 16.30
N THR A 869 2.93 15.93 16.59
CA THR A 869 3.70 14.68 16.37
C THR A 869 3.74 14.22 14.91
N THR A 870 2.73 14.54 14.10
CA THR A 870 2.69 14.15 12.69
C THR A 870 3.82 14.80 11.88
N SER A 871 4.27 15.99 12.31
CA SER A 871 5.43 16.69 11.72
C SER A 871 6.74 15.88 11.84
N GLU A 872 6.85 15.04 12.87
CA GLU A 872 8.00 14.15 13.10
C GLU A 872 7.90 12.81 12.35
N GLY A 873 6.76 12.53 11.70
CA GLY A 873 6.46 11.31 10.95
C GLY A 873 4.98 10.90 11.07
N VAL A 874 4.41 10.28 10.03
CA VAL A 874 2.99 9.87 9.96
C VAL A 874 2.68 8.68 10.87
N HIS A 875 1.45 8.46 11.32
CA HIS A 875 1.09 7.28 12.12
C HIS A 875 0.63 6.10 11.24
N LEU A 876 1.58 5.40 10.63
CA LEU A 876 1.31 4.42 9.57
C LEU A 876 0.31 3.32 9.96
N ALA A 877 0.40 2.79 11.18
CA ALA A 877 -0.52 1.77 11.67
C ALA A 877 -1.94 2.31 11.90
N ALA A 878 -2.06 3.57 12.33
CA ALA A 878 -3.36 4.21 12.46
C ALA A 878 -3.99 4.43 11.08
N MET A 879 -3.20 4.94 10.12
CA MET A 879 -3.61 5.09 8.73
C MET A 879 -4.11 3.77 8.13
N ALA A 880 -3.32 2.69 8.23
CA ALA A 880 -3.73 1.37 7.76
C ALA A 880 -4.96 0.82 8.52
N GLY A 881 -5.04 1.09 9.83
CA GLY A 881 -6.19 0.73 10.65
C GLY A 881 -7.50 1.37 10.19
N THR A 882 -7.47 2.60 9.67
CA THR A 882 -8.66 3.23 9.07
C THR A 882 -9.10 2.56 7.77
N VAL A 883 -8.16 2.09 6.95
CA VAL A 883 -8.46 1.27 5.77
C VAL A 883 -9.09 -0.07 6.18
N ASP A 884 -8.55 -0.67 7.24
CA ASP A 884 -9.04 -1.96 7.71
C ASP A 884 -10.41 -1.86 8.39
N LEU A 885 -10.78 -0.71 8.97
CA LEU A 885 -12.16 -0.45 9.42
C LEU A 885 -13.15 -0.62 8.25
N MET A 886 -12.85 -0.06 7.09
CA MET A 886 -13.67 -0.20 5.88
C MET A 886 -13.78 -1.65 5.43
N GLN A 887 -12.65 -2.36 5.48
CA GLN A 887 -12.55 -3.71 4.95
C GLN A 887 -13.13 -4.78 5.87
N ARG A 888 -12.79 -4.79 7.17
CA ARG A 888 -13.12 -5.88 8.09
C ARG A 888 -14.22 -5.49 9.08
N CYS A 889 -14.22 -4.26 9.61
CA CYS A 889 -15.23 -3.86 10.61
C CYS A 889 -16.64 -3.76 10.00
N PHE A 890 -16.77 -3.03 8.89
CA PHE A 890 -18.07 -2.83 8.24
C PHE A 890 -18.57 -4.05 7.47
N THR A 891 -17.69 -4.80 6.81
CA THR A 891 -18.11 -6.00 6.06
C THR A 891 -18.20 -7.25 6.95
N GLY A 892 -17.63 -7.20 8.15
CA GLY A 892 -17.44 -8.38 9.00
C GLY A 892 -16.48 -9.41 8.41
N LEU A 893 -15.58 -9.00 7.50
CA LEU A 893 -14.64 -9.89 6.82
C LEU A 893 -13.68 -10.55 7.82
N GLU A 894 -13.63 -11.88 7.76
CA GLU A 894 -12.76 -12.73 8.55
C GLU A 894 -12.20 -13.85 7.68
N THR A 895 -10.93 -14.20 7.88
CA THR A 895 -10.28 -15.37 7.29
C THR A 895 -9.98 -16.38 8.41
N ARG A 896 -10.76 -17.46 8.45
CA ARG A 896 -10.67 -18.51 9.47
C ARG A 896 -11.14 -19.85 8.90
N SER A 897 -10.48 -20.93 9.32
CA SER A 897 -10.82 -22.30 8.94
C SER A 897 -10.90 -22.49 7.43
N ASP A 898 -9.95 -21.92 6.69
CA ASP A 898 -9.86 -21.99 5.22
C ASP A 898 -11.07 -21.42 4.47
N ARG A 899 -11.84 -20.53 5.13
CA ARG A 899 -13.02 -19.87 4.58
C ARG A 899 -12.88 -18.34 4.58
N LEU A 900 -13.57 -17.70 3.65
CA LEU A 900 -13.83 -16.26 3.68
C LEU A 900 -15.20 -16.04 4.33
N ILE A 901 -15.20 -15.49 5.55
CA ILE A 901 -16.41 -15.27 6.36
C ILE A 901 -16.78 -13.79 6.29
N LEU A 902 -18.06 -13.49 6.10
CA LEU A 902 -18.62 -12.15 6.01
C LEU A 902 -19.84 -11.99 6.93
N SER A 903 -19.98 -10.80 7.50
CA SER A 903 -21.14 -10.43 8.32
C SER A 903 -21.39 -8.92 8.18
N PRO A 904 -21.80 -8.48 6.96
CA PRO A 904 -21.83 -7.07 6.62
C PRO A 904 -22.89 -6.33 7.41
N TYR A 905 -22.51 -5.11 7.79
CA TYR A 905 -23.36 -4.06 8.31
C TYR A 905 -22.80 -2.73 7.81
N TRP A 906 -23.25 -2.34 6.63
CA TRP A 906 -22.85 -1.14 5.92
C TRP A 906 -24.01 -0.13 5.92
N PRO A 907 -23.79 1.14 6.28
CA PRO A 907 -24.84 2.14 6.22
C PRO A 907 -25.33 2.38 4.78
N GLU A 908 -26.64 2.22 4.53
CA GLU A 908 -27.22 2.42 3.19
C GLU A 908 -27.01 3.84 2.65
N SER A 909 -26.86 4.82 3.54
CA SER A 909 -26.57 6.22 3.19
C SER A 909 -25.20 6.44 2.53
N LEU A 910 -24.31 5.45 2.55
CA LEU A 910 -22.96 5.52 1.96
C LEU A 910 -22.89 4.83 0.58
N GLY A 911 -24.04 4.49 -0.01
CA GLY A 911 -24.10 3.81 -1.30
C GLY A 911 -23.54 2.39 -1.24
N VAL A 912 -22.90 1.94 -2.32
CA VAL A 912 -22.31 0.60 -2.42
C VAL A 912 -20.82 0.67 -2.15
N LEU A 913 -20.36 -0.07 -1.14
CA LEU A 913 -18.94 -0.26 -0.89
C LEU A 913 -18.37 -1.28 -1.86
N VAL A 914 -17.38 -0.89 -2.66
CA VAL A 914 -16.68 -1.78 -3.61
C VAL A 914 -15.23 -1.98 -3.17
N ILE A 915 -14.82 -3.24 -2.97
CA ILE A 915 -13.46 -3.58 -2.52
C ILE A 915 -12.93 -4.77 -3.33
N PRO A 916 -11.82 -4.60 -4.08
CA PRO A 916 -11.05 -5.72 -4.61
C PRO A 916 -10.19 -6.34 -3.50
N ILE A 917 -10.17 -7.67 -3.44
CA ILE A 917 -9.29 -8.43 -2.54
C ILE A 917 -8.65 -9.60 -3.29
N HIS A 918 -7.53 -10.07 -2.76
CA HIS A 918 -6.83 -11.27 -3.17
C HIS A 918 -6.91 -12.29 -2.03
N TYR A 919 -7.53 -13.44 -2.29
CA TYR A 919 -7.67 -14.52 -1.32
C TYR A 919 -7.41 -15.86 -2.01
N ARG A 920 -6.49 -16.66 -1.45
CA ARG A 920 -6.11 -18.00 -1.96
C ARG A 920 -5.85 -18.06 -3.48
N GLY A 921 -5.13 -17.08 -4.02
CA GLY A 921 -4.79 -17.01 -5.45
C GLY A 921 -5.86 -16.41 -6.35
N LEU A 922 -7.02 -16.03 -5.81
CA LEU A 922 -8.16 -15.49 -6.55
C LEU A 922 -8.32 -13.99 -6.31
N HIS A 923 -8.49 -13.22 -7.39
CA HIS A 923 -8.92 -11.83 -7.31
C HIS A 923 -10.45 -11.82 -7.20
N LEU A 924 -10.94 -11.28 -6.09
CA LEU A 924 -12.36 -11.19 -5.77
C LEU A 924 -12.77 -9.72 -5.75
N HIS A 925 -13.95 -9.42 -6.26
CA HIS A 925 -14.56 -8.10 -6.13
C HIS A 925 -15.78 -8.21 -5.21
N LEU A 926 -15.72 -7.54 -4.07
CA LEU A 926 -16.81 -7.48 -3.10
C LEU A 926 -17.62 -6.21 -3.33
N ARG A 927 -18.94 -6.36 -3.38
CA ARG A 927 -19.89 -5.25 -3.37
C ARG A 927 -20.81 -5.42 -2.18
N VAL A 928 -20.75 -4.49 -1.24
CA VAL A 928 -21.50 -4.54 0.02
C VAL A 928 -22.51 -3.40 0.06
N SER A 929 -23.74 -3.73 0.42
CA SER A 929 -24.82 -2.75 0.63
C SER A 929 -25.71 -3.26 1.76
N GLY A 930 -25.95 -2.42 2.77
CA GLY A 930 -26.71 -2.83 3.95
C GLY A 930 -26.09 -4.04 4.64
N LYS A 931 -26.82 -5.14 4.57
CA LYS A 931 -26.58 -6.46 5.16
C LYS A 931 -26.26 -7.53 4.10
N GLY A 932 -26.24 -7.16 2.83
CA GLY A 932 -26.03 -8.02 1.69
C GLY A 932 -24.63 -7.88 1.11
N VAL A 933 -24.19 -8.91 0.40
CA VAL A 933 -22.90 -8.91 -0.29
C VAL A 933 -22.97 -9.69 -1.60
N ILE A 934 -22.35 -9.13 -2.63
CA ILE A 934 -22.10 -9.78 -3.92
C ILE A 934 -20.59 -9.97 -4.06
N ILE A 935 -20.18 -11.19 -4.43
CA ILE A 935 -18.78 -11.53 -4.62
C ILE A 935 -18.63 -12.12 -6.01
N SER A 936 -17.79 -11.51 -6.83
CA SER A 936 -17.42 -12.02 -8.15
C SER A 936 -15.93 -12.35 -8.20
N VAL A 937 -15.59 -13.36 -9.00
CA VAL A 937 -14.22 -13.80 -9.23
C VAL A 937 -13.96 -13.96 -10.72
N ASP A 938 -12.79 -13.53 -11.18
CA ASP A 938 -12.41 -13.65 -12.59
C ASP A 938 -12.33 -15.12 -13.03
N PRO A 939 -12.60 -15.43 -14.32
CA PRO A 939 -12.39 -16.76 -14.87
C PRO A 939 -10.92 -17.18 -14.77
N ARG A 940 -10.64 -18.27 -14.06
CA ARG A 940 -9.30 -18.87 -13.95
C ARG A 940 -9.37 -20.38 -13.81
N HIS A 941 -8.30 -21.06 -14.23
CA HIS A 941 -8.10 -22.49 -13.96
C HIS A 941 -7.57 -22.68 -12.53
N ALA A 942 -8.44 -22.48 -11.54
CA ALA A 942 -8.11 -22.58 -10.12
C ALA A 942 -9.21 -23.32 -9.35
N ALA A 943 -8.88 -23.80 -8.15
CA ALA A 943 -9.88 -24.36 -7.24
C ALA A 943 -10.81 -23.26 -6.72
N GLY A 944 -12.08 -23.60 -6.48
CA GLY A 944 -13.02 -22.71 -5.81
C GLY A 944 -12.74 -22.59 -4.31
N ILE A 945 -13.25 -21.53 -3.71
CA ILE A 945 -13.15 -21.24 -2.27
C ILE A 945 -14.51 -21.34 -1.59
N ASP A 946 -14.50 -21.61 -0.29
CA ASP A 946 -15.73 -21.57 0.52
C ASP A 946 -15.92 -20.17 1.12
N VAL A 947 -17.10 -19.62 0.89
CA VAL A 947 -17.52 -18.32 1.43
C VAL A 947 -18.68 -18.54 2.38
N GLU A 948 -18.57 -17.98 3.58
CA GLU A 948 -19.66 -17.94 4.55
C GLU A 948 -20.19 -16.52 4.70
N CYS A 949 -21.50 -16.35 4.65
CA CYS A 949 -22.13 -15.10 5.06
C CYS A 949 -23.29 -15.40 6.01
N ARG A 950 -23.19 -14.91 7.26
CA ARG A 950 -24.20 -15.10 8.31
C ARG A 950 -24.62 -16.57 8.51
N GLY A 951 -23.64 -17.47 8.59
CA GLY A 951 -23.86 -18.90 8.79
C GLY A 951 -24.22 -19.68 7.52
N ARG A 952 -24.48 -19.03 6.37
CA ARG A 952 -24.69 -19.71 5.09
C ARG A 952 -23.38 -19.86 4.34
N VAL A 953 -22.96 -21.11 4.11
CA VAL A 953 -21.75 -21.43 3.34
C VAL A 953 -22.10 -21.74 1.89
N VAL A 954 -21.36 -21.14 0.95
CA VAL A 954 -21.48 -21.36 -0.49
C VAL A 954 -20.08 -21.47 -1.10
N LYS A 955 -19.90 -22.42 -2.02
CA LYS A 955 -18.66 -22.55 -2.78
C LYS A 955 -18.64 -21.57 -3.96
N LEU A 956 -17.65 -20.69 -4.00
CA LEU A 956 -17.40 -19.74 -5.10
C LEU A 956 -16.38 -20.35 -6.07
N MET A 957 -16.81 -20.60 -7.31
CA MET A 957 -15.94 -21.10 -8.37
C MET A 957 -15.39 -19.95 -9.23
N PRO A 958 -14.15 -20.03 -9.76
CA PRO A 958 -13.65 -19.02 -10.69
C PRO A 958 -14.59 -18.74 -11.86
N GLY A 959 -14.72 -17.48 -12.26
CA GLY A 959 -15.66 -17.03 -13.32
C GLY A 959 -17.13 -16.97 -12.90
N THR A 960 -17.45 -17.11 -11.60
CA THR A 960 -18.83 -17.05 -11.10
C THR A 960 -19.05 -15.88 -10.16
N THR A 961 -20.33 -15.60 -9.87
CA THR A 961 -20.75 -14.59 -8.88
C THR A 961 -21.69 -15.24 -7.88
N VAL A 962 -21.44 -15.01 -6.59
CA VAL A 962 -22.32 -15.41 -5.50
C VAL A 962 -22.99 -14.18 -4.89
N ARG A 963 -24.25 -14.31 -4.50
CA ARG A 963 -25.06 -13.25 -3.91
C ARG A 963 -25.65 -13.72 -2.59
N PHE A 964 -25.46 -12.92 -1.54
CA PHE A 964 -26.11 -13.06 -0.25
C PHE A 964 -27.01 -11.83 -0.06
N PRO A 965 -28.35 -11.98 -0.18
CA PRO A 965 -29.28 -10.87 0.01
C PRO A 965 -29.36 -10.45 1.49
N ASP A 966 -29.89 -9.25 1.72
CA ASP A 966 -30.06 -8.61 3.05
C ASP A 966 -30.83 -9.40 4.10
#